data_AF-A0ABD1CGC1-F1
#
_entry.id   AF-A0ABD1CGC1-F1
#
_cell.length_a   1.000
_cell.length_b   1.000
_cell.length_c   1.000
_cell.angle_alpha   90.00
_cell.angle_beta   90.00
_cell.angle_gamma   90.00
#
_symmetry.space_group_name_H-M   'P 1'
#
loop_
_entity.id
_entity.type
_entity.pdbx_description
1 polymer ?
#
loop_
_entity_poly.entity_id
_entity_poly.type
_entity_poly.pdbx_seq_one_letter_code
_entity_poly.pdbx_strand_id
1 'polypeptide(L)'
;MEFCEEQGFFHQDYENFRSAISDDEFRGFYRCKTDRERVLFVNKVIAEQFGDLWQFKRQFDLGKSLPEALEHKEQGNKAFQYEKWSAAVKCYNKACHLLPQENAALFHLNKYEHALQDIELALELKYPQDMHYKLMERKARCYFGMKDLPNAYEYYTKTYESLQYSNMSPEKREKWIKDTQKMIIDLELRIANVRKYLEPVKNSLMKKFEPYVDKSLYFDCTETEGRFARTRIDLRPNHVLLRQLPHAAVVTGEFCESHCDHCCRRVEILFSCPRCMDVIYCSSECQKTAQDSYHRFECGFLPYLKNSGANVVAMLALRIVTQKSLDYFVEMRDELGSLSSEEVDRLPVDDYRRIYNFVTHSEGRDTEESLKWAFMAALLNTVLSLGYFYRSRYLDSYIGTLLLHNLQVVTFNSHEISELQRKSPRDTGISVCIGAGLYPTLVLFNHSCDPGITRYFIGSAVFVRTVRNIPAGSVVAENYGQLFVRAPRHERRKSLKKLYKFDCYCQACYEDWPTFFDMNPSVVRFRCAATEGCENGLIYTERLDQNVMKCEKCNGITDVNNSFRSLKDTCLLQRYQEATQLYEQREYERALSKYAALMTSMDEVLVKPYREYHLCQQGIRRCSLELGNKHTERMKFVLILAALLAMAYAEQAAAPQGSTLDLAKLQEALIEAGVNPEEAHGFLDVLKSIGRVALKVVPVVAPMLLG
;
A
#
# COMPACT_ATOMS: atom_id res chain seq x y z
N MET A 1 10.23 -8.40 -16.77
CA MET A 1 8.89 -8.18 -16.21
C MET A 1 7.97 -8.07 -17.39
N GLU A 2 6.98 -8.94 -17.44
CA GLU A 2 5.97 -8.92 -18.51
C GLU A 2 4.83 -8.02 -18.05
N PHE A 3 4.12 -7.40 -18.99
CA PHE A 3 2.91 -6.58 -18.75
C PHE A 3 1.62 -7.41 -18.78
N CYS A 4 1.77 -8.71 -19.02
CA CYS A 4 0.72 -9.71 -19.12
C CYS A 4 1.18 -10.98 -18.39
N GLU A 5 0.25 -11.69 -17.78
CA GLU A 5 0.44 -13.05 -17.27
C GLU A 5 0.25 -14.05 -18.41
N GLU A 6 0.89 -15.23 -18.33
CA GLU A 6 0.76 -16.30 -19.33
C GLU A 6 -0.70 -16.77 -19.51
N GLN A 7 -1.51 -16.60 -18.47
CA GLN A 7 -2.93 -16.94 -18.47
C GLN A 7 -3.75 -15.73 -18.96
N GLY A 8 -4.50 -15.92 -20.04
CA GLY A 8 -5.42 -14.92 -20.57
C GLY A 8 -5.55 -14.98 -22.09
N PHE A 9 -6.55 -14.30 -22.64
CA PHE A 9 -6.77 -14.31 -24.09
C PHE A 9 -5.73 -13.52 -24.88
N PHE A 10 -4.96 -12.61 -24.24
CA PHE A 10 -4.00 -11.74 -24.93
C PHE A 10 -2.95 -12.52 -25.71
N HIS A 11 -2.39 -13.58 -25.12
CA HIS A 11 -1.37 -14.39 -25.78
C HIS A 11 -1.93 -15.09 -27.03
N GLN A 12 -3.15 -15.63 -26.95
CA GLN A 12 -3.79 -16.25 -28.10
C GLN A 12 -4.11 -15.23 -29.20
N ASP A 13 -4.62 -14.06 -28.84
CA ASP A 13 -4.87 -12.96 -29.78
C ASP A 13 -3.56 -12.49 -30.43
N TYR A 14 -2.48 -12.41 -29.65
CA TYR A 14 -1.16 -12.04 -30.15
C TYR A 14 -0.62 -13.07 -31.15
N GLU A 15 -0.71 -14.37 -30.85
CA GLU A 15 -0.24 -15.41 -31.79
C GLU A 15 -1.04 -15.38 -33.11
N ASN A 16 -2.35 -15.13 -33.03
CA ASN A 16 -3.19 -14.94 -34.22
C ASN A 16 -2.77 -13.69 -35.01
N PHE A 17 -2.54 -12.57 -34.32
CA PHE A 17 -2.05 -11.33 -34.89
C PHE A 17 -0.67 -11.50 -35.55
N ARG A 18 0.26 -12.16 -34.87
CA ARG A 18 1.63 -12.39 -35.34
C ARG A 18 1.67 -13.31 -36.56
N SER A 19 0.77 -14.31 -36.62
CA SER A 19 0.64 -15.24 -37.75
C SER A 19 0.08 -14.57 -39.00
N ALA A 20 -0.63 -13.45 -38.84
CA ALA A 20 -1.20 -12.67 -39.94
C ALA A 20 -0.20 -11.67 -40.55
N ILE A 21 0.94 -11.46 -39.89
CA ILE A 21 2.04 -10.60 -40.36
C ILE A 21 3.04 -11.45 -41.16
N SER A 22 3.18 -11.15 -42.45
CA SER A 22 4.20 -11.77 -43.31
C SER A 22 5.62 -11.41 -42.87
N ASP A 23 6.62 -12.21 -43.27
CA ASP A 23 8.03 -11.93 -42.97
C ASP A 23 8.48 -10.55 -43.51
N ASP A 24 7.94 -10.10 -44.64
CA ASP A 24 8.22 -8.77 -45.19
C ASP A 24 7.63 -7.64 -44.36
N GLU A 25 6.40 -7.79 -43.89
CA GLU A 25 5.77 -6.83 -42.97
C GLU A 25 6.49 -6.79 -41.62
N PHE A 26 6.90 -7.95 -41.09
CA PHE A 26 7.67 -8.03 -39.86
C PHE A 26 9.04 -7.36 -40.00
N ARG A 27 9.72 -7.52 -41.15
CA ARG A 27 10.91 -6.72 -41.50
C ARG A 27 10.60 -5.23 -41.59
N GLY A 28 9.39 -4.85 -41.98
CA GLY A 28 8.89 -3.48 -41.91
C GLY A 28 8.80 -2.96 -40.48
N PHE A 29 8.23 -3.75 -39.56
CA PHE A 29 8.16 -3.40 -38.14
C PHE A 29 9.56 -3.22 -37.51
N TYR A 30 10.51 -4.10 -37.83
CA TYR A 30 11.90 -3.98 -37.38
C TYR A 30 12.53 -2.62 -37.71
N ARG A 31 12.13 -1.98 -38.81
CA ARG A 31 12.64 -0.67 -39.24
C ARG A 31 12.02 0.51 -38.48
N CYS A 32 10.98 0.29 -37.69
CA CYS A 32 10.34 1.34 -36.90
C CYS A 32 11.29 1.81 -35.78
N LYS A 33 11.62 3.10 -35.81
CA LYS A 33 12.55 3.73 -34.88
C LYS A 33 11.83 4.35 -33.69
N THR A 34 10.61 4.83 -33.90
CA THR A 34 9.81 5.54 -32.89
C THR A 34 8.62 4.71 -32.41
N ASP A 35 8.15 4.98 -31.20
CA ASP A 35 6.93 4.35 -30.67
C ASP A 35 5.70 4.69 -31.53
N ARG A 36 5.66 5.89 -32.11
CA ARG A 36 4.59 6.28 -33.03
C ARG A 36 4.55 5.41 -34.28
N GLU A 37 5.70 5.13 -34.89
CA GLU A 37 5.78 4.23 -36.05
C GLU A 37 5.32 2.81 -35.69
N ARG A 38 5.72 2.30 -34.51
CA ARG A 38 5.31 0.97 -34.03
C ARG A 38 3.80 0.88 -33.83
N VAL A 39 3.19 1.88 -33.20
CA VAL A 39 1.74 1.96 -33.00
C VAL A 39 1.00 2.06 -34.33
N LEU A 40 1.46 2.91 -35.24
CA LEU A 40 0.86 3.04 -36.57
C LEU A 40 0.90 1.72 -37.35
N PHE A 41 2.01 0.98 -37.26
CA PHE A 41 2.13 -0.34 -37.87
C PHE A 41 1.09 -1.30 -37.31
N VAL A 42 1.02 -1.45 -35.98
CA VAL A 42 0.08 -2.38 -35.34
C VAL A 42 -1.37 -2.01 -35.65
N ASN A 43 -1.74 -0.73 -35.55
CA ASN A 43 -3.11 -0.28 -35.83
C ASN A 43 -3.49 -0.51 -37.30
N LYS A 44 -2.55 -0.35 -38.23
CA LYS A 44 -2.76 -0.65 -39.65
C LYS A 44 -3.08 -2.14 -39.84
N VAL A 45 -2.27 -3.04 -39.29
CA VAL A 45 -2.48 -4.49 -39.42
C VAL A 45 -3.82 -4.90 -38.79
N ILE A 46 -4.14 -4.39 -37.60
CA ILE A 46 -5.44 -4.64 -36.95
C ILE A 46 -6.58 -4.19 -37.86
N ALA A 47 -6.54 -2.96 -38.38
CA ALA A 47 -7.60 -2.41 -39.21
C ALA A 47 -7.79 -3.17 -40.53
N GLU A 48 -6.70 -3.57 -41.20
CA GLU A 48 -6.74 -4.23 -42.50
C GLU A 48 -7.12 -5.71 -42.41
N GLN A 49 -6.67 -6.42 -41.38
CA GLN A 49 -6.80 -7.87 -41.31
C GLN A 49 -7.85 -8.35 -40.29
N PHE A 50 -8.14 -7.56 -39.27
CA PHE A 50 -9.03 -7.94 -38.16
C PHE A 50 -10.24 -7.00 -38.00
N GLY A 51 -10.20 -5.79 -38.58
CA GLY A 51 -11.21 -4.77 -38.38
C GLY A 51 -11.27 -4.34 -36.90
N ASP A 52 -12.40 -4.59 -36.24
CA ASP A 52 -12.57 -4.36 -34.81
C ASP A 52 -12.21 -5.64 -34.04
N LEU A 53 -10.91 -5.85 -33.79
CA LEU A 53 -10.39 -7.06 -33.13
C LEU A 53 -11.05 -7.30 -31.76
N TRP A 54 -11.17 -6.25 -30.94
CA TRP A 54 -11.78 -6.33 -29.61
C TRP A 54 -13.12 -5.58 -29.55
N GLN A 55 -14.22 -6.32 -29.62
CA GLN A 55 -15.58 -5.78 -29.55
C GLN A 55 -16.12 -5.70 -28.11
N PHE A 56 -15.32 -5.12 -27.20
CA PHE A 56 -15.70 -5.03 -25.80
C PHE A 56 -16.94 -4.16 -25.60
N LYS A 57 -17.81 -4.58 -24.67
CA LYS A 57 -18.97 -3.79 -24.22
C LYS A 57 -18.85 -3.56 -22.74
N ARG A 58 -19.12 -2.34 -22.26
CA ARG A 58 -19.04 -2.04 -20.83
C ARG A 58 -19.99 -2.96 -20.04
N GLN A 59 -19.40 -3.75 -19.14
CA GLN A 59 -20.11 -4.67 -18.27
C GLN A 59 -20.38 -3.98 -16.93
N PHE A 60 -21.58 -3.44 -16.78
CA PHE A 60 -21.93 -2.64 -15.60
C PHE A 60 -22.76 -3.38 -14.56
N ASP A 61 -23.10 -4.66 -14.73
CA ASP A 61 -24.09 -5.26 -13.82
C ASP A 61 -24.02 -6.79 -13.70
N LEU A 62 -22.83 -7.33 -13.45
CA LEU A 62 -22.68 -8.79 -13.26
C LEU A 62 -23.14 -9.28 -11.88
N GLY A 63 -23.67 -8.40 -11.02
CA GLY A 63 -24.22 -8.82 -9.73
C GLY A 63 -24.67 -7.73 -8.77
N LYS A 64 -24.95 -6.49 -9.21
CA LYS A 64 -25.62 -5.54 -8.30
C LYS A 64 -27.07 -5.95 -8.17
N SER A 65 -27.54 -6.09 -6.94
CA SER A 65 -28.89 -6.59 -6.65
C SER A 65 -29.52 -5.77 -5.54
N LEU A 66 -30.58 -5.02 -5.87
CA LEU A 66 -31.34 -4.27 -4.86
C LEU A 66 -31.99 -5.18 -3.81
N PRO A 67 -32.63 -6.30 -4.19
CA PRO A 67 -33.18 -7.23 -3.20
C PRO A 67 -32.13 -7.75 -2.22
N GLU A 68 -30.98 -8.23 -2.70
CA GLU A 68 -29.90 -8.76 -1.85
C GLU A 68 -29.25 -7.67 -1.00
N ALA A 69 -29.10 -6.45 -1.55
CA ALA A 69 -28.57 -5.31 -0.79
C ALA A 69 -29.49 -4.96 0.39
N LEU A 70 -30.81 -4.96 0.18
CA LEU A 70 -31.79 -4.73 1.23
C LEU A 70 -31.78 -5.86 2.27
N GLU A 71 -31.65 -7.11 1.84
CA GLU A 71 -31.56 -8.25 2.76
C GLU A 71 -30.33 -8.14 3.68
N HIS A 72 -29.15 -7.88 3.12
CA HIS A 72 -27.94 -7.67 3.91
C HIS A 72 -28.04 -6.43 4.81
N LYS A 73 -28.71 -5.37 4.37
CA LYS A 73 -28.99 -4.19 5.21
C LYS A 73 -29.89 -4.55 6.40
N GLU A 74 -30.92 -5.36 6.19
CA GLU A 74 -31.78 -5.85 7.27
C GLU A 74 -31.04 -6.77 8.25
N GLN A 75 -30.19 -7.67 7.75
CA GLN A 75 -29.30 -8.48 8.59
C GLN A 75 -28.37 -7.59 9.42
N GLY A 76 -27.82 -6.54 8.81
CA GLY A 76 -27.01 -5.52 9.48
C GLY A 76 -27.77 -4.77 10.56
N ASN A 77 -29.01 -4.36 10.28
CA ASN A 77 -29.90 -3.70 11.23
C ASN A 77 -30.23 -4.62 12.43
N LYS A 78 -30.52 -5.90 12.18
CA LYS A 78 -30.73 -6.90 13.25
C LYS A 78 -29.48 -7.04 14.12
N ALA A 79 -28.31 -7.24 13.50
CA ALA A 79 -27.04 -7.34 14.23
C ALA A 79 -26.75 -6.07 15.05
N PHE A 80 -27.06 -4.89 14.50
CA PHE A 80 -26.94 -3.61 15.20
C PHE A 80 -27.87 -3.51 16.41
N GLN A 81 -29.12 -3.95 16.30
CA GLN A 81 -30.08 -3.98 17.41
C GLN A 81 -29.61 -4.90 18.55
N TYR A 82 -28.91 -5.99 18.22
CA TYR A 82 -28.29 -6.89 19.20
C TYR A 82 -26.88 -6.47 19.64
N GLU A 83 -26.46 -5.23 19.35
CA GLU A 83 -25.14 -4.68 19.70
C GLU A 83 -23.95 -5.46 19.13
N LYS A 84 -24.17 -6.29 18.10
CA LYS A 84 -23.13 -7.05 17.38
C LYS A 84 -22.49 -6.16 16.30
N TRP A 85 -21.78 -5.11 16.71
CA TRP A 85 -21.27 -4.05 15.82
C TRP A 85 -20.39 -4.55 14.66
N SER A 86 -19.47 -5.50 14.94
CA SER A 86 -18.59 -6.05 13.91
C SER A 86 -19.34 -6.88 12.88
N ALA A 87 -20.37 -7.62 13.31
CA ALA A 87 -21.23 -8.37 12.39
C ALA A 87 -22.10 -7.42 11.56
N ALA A 88 -22.65 -6.37 12.20
CA ALA A 88 -23.41 -5.34 11.51
C ALA A 88 -22.61 -4.68 10.37
N VAL A 89 -21.36 -4.27 10.63
CA VAL A 89 -20.50 -3.69 9.58
C VAL A 89 -20.24 -4.66 8.43
N LYS A 90 -20.00 -5.95 8.70
CA LYS A 90 -19.84 -6.94 7.62
C LYS A 90 -21.08 -7.00 6.72
N CYS A 91 -22.27 -7.04 7.31
CA CYS A 91 -23.52 -7.04 6.57
C CYS A 91 -23.72 -5.72 5.78
N TYR A 92 -23.44 -4.56 6.39
CA TYR A 92 -23.52 -3.29 5.69
C TYR A 92 -22.50 -3.15 4.55
N ASN A 93 -21.27 -3.66 4.71
CA ASN A 93 -20.29 -3.68 3.63
C ASN A 93 -20.75 -4.55 2.45
N LYS A 94 -21.34 -5.72 2.72
CA LYS A 94 -21.95 -6.56 1.67
C LYS A 94 -23.08 -5.83 0.94
N ALA A 95 -23.98 -5.19 1.70
CA ALA A 95 -25.04 -4.38 1.14
C ALA A 95 -24.48 -3.25 0.25
N CYS A 96 -23.46 -2.54 0.74
CA CYS A 96 -22.82 -1.43 0.05
C CYS A 96 -22.12 -1.87 -1.25
N HIS A 97 -21.47 -3.05 -1.26
CA HIS A 97 -20.80 -3.59 -2.45
C HIS A 97 -21.79 -3.84 -3.59
N LEU A 98 -22.96 -4.40 -3.25
CA LEU A 98 -24.07 -4.59 -4.19
C LEU A 98 -24.61 -3.23 -4.66
N LEU A 99 -25.02 -2.36 -3.75
CA LEU A 99 -25.49 -1.01 -4.04
C LEU A 99 -25.05 -0.03 -2.97
N PRO A 100 -24.60 1.20 -3.31
CA PRO A 100 -24.26 2.21 -2.31
C PRO A 100 -25.42 2.43 -1.32
N GLN A 101 -25.14 2.25 -0.02
CA GLN A 101 -26.11 2.33 1.08
C GLN A 101 -25.43 2.88 2.34
N GLU A 102 -26.24 3.42 3.25
CA GLU A 102 -25.79 3.95 4.56
C GLU A 102 -25.45 2.86 5.59
N ASN A 103 -24.49 3.13 6.50
CA ASN A 103 -24.09 2.26 7.59
C ASN A 103 -24.37 2.87 8.99
N ALA A 104 -25.38 2.33 9.67
CA ALA A 104 -25.81 2.76 11.01
C ALA A 104 -24.86 2.33 12.15
N ALA A 105 -23.89 1.42 11.92
CA ALA A 105 -22.97 0.92 12.96
C ALA A 105 -21.74 1.80 13.22
N LEU A 106 -21.33 2.65 12.26
CA LEU A 106 -20.03 3.35 12.30
C LEU A 106 -19.82 4.22 13.55
N PHE A 107 -20.85 4.94 13.97
CA PHE A 107 -20.80 5.77 15.19
C PHE A 107 -20.45 4.95 16.45
N HIS A 108 -21.04 3.77 16.60
CA HIS A 108 -20.83 2.90 17.78
C HIS A 108 -19.44 2.24 17.79
N LEU A 109 -18.76 2.20 16.65
CA LEU A 109 -17.38 1.72 16.51
C LEU A 109 -16.33 2.83 16.67
N ASN A 110 -16.74 4.02 17.10
CA ASN A 110 -15.90 5.22 17.20
C ASN A 110 -15.25 5.63 15.86
N LYS A 111 -15.86 5.24 14.73
CA LYS A 111 -15.42 5.62 13.38
C LYS A 111 -16.14 6.90 12.94
N TYR A 112 -15.97 7.97 13.73
CA TYR A 112 -16.77 9.19 13.62
C TYR A 112 -16.66 9.86 12.23
N GLU A 113 -15.46 9.97 11.66
CA GLU A 113 -15.26 10.57 10.34
C GLU A 113 -16.02 9.84 9.22
N HIS A 114 -16.04 8.50 9.26
CA HIS A 114 -16.76 7.70 8.27
C HIS A 114 -18.27 7.78 8.52
N ALA A 115 -18.70 7.83 9.79
CA ALA A 115 -20.09 8.07 10.13
C ALA A 115 -20.60 9.44 9.62
N LEU A 116 -19.75 10.47 9.61
CA LEU A 116 -20.07 11.78 9.02
C LEU A 116 -20.26 11.68 7.49
N GLN A 117 -19.36 10.98 6.79
CA GLN A 117 -19.46 10.76 5.34
C GLN A 117 -20.74 10.00 4.96
N ASP A 118 -21.10 8.97 5.73
CA ASP A 118 -22.34 8.22 5.55
C ASP A 118 -23.58 9.08 5.72
N ILE A 119 -23.58 9.97 6.71
CA ILE A 119 -24.69 10.91 6.94
C ILE A 119 -24.82 11.89 5.77
N GLU A 120 -23.71 12.34 5.18
CA GLU A 120 -23.74 13.21 4.01
C GLU A 120 -24.29 12.48 2.78
N LEU A 121 -23.83 11.24 2.54
CA LEU A 121 -24.39 10.39 1.49
C LEU A 121 -25.89 10.13 1.68
N ALA A 122 -26.35 9.90 2.92
CA ALA A 122 -27.77 9.73 3.24
C ALA A 122 -28.61 10.94 2.79
N LEU A 123 -28.13 12.14 3.11
CA LEU A 123 -28.80 13.39 2.77
C LEU A 123 -28.84 13.61 1.25
N GLU A 124 -27.77 13.28 0.53
CA GLU A 124 -27.74 13.31 -0.94
C GLU A 124 -28.73 12.33 -1.58
N LEU A 125 -28.91 11.15 -0.98
CA LEU A 125 -29.84 10.10 -1.44
C LEU A 125 -31.31 10.36 -1.04
N LYS A 126 -31.66 11.60 -0.64
CA LYS A 126 -33.02 12.02 -0.27
C LYS A 126 -33.61 11.23 0.91
N TYR A 127 -32.83 11.04 1.97
CA TYR A 127 -33.32 10.43 3.22
C TYR A 127 -34.62 11.06 3.73
N PRO A 128 -35.57 10.29 4.28
CA PRO A 128 -36.87 10.82 4.75
C PRO A 128 -36.73 11.94 5.77
N GLN A 129 -37.43 13.06 5.53
CA GLN A 129 -37.33 14.29 6.34
C GLN A 129 -37.74 14.07 7.80
N ASP A 130 -38.73 13.20 8.04
CA ASP A 130 -39.22 12.85 9.38
C ASP A 130 -38.19 12.10 10.22
N MET A 131 -37.10 11.64 9.61
CA MET A 131 -36.00 10.92 10.26
C MET A 131 -34.70 11.72 10.30
N HIS A 132 -34.67 12.94 9.74
CA HIS A 132 -33.47 13.81 9.73
C HIS A 132 -32.94 14.11 11.12
N TYR A 133 -33.81 14.22 12.13
CA TYR A 133 -33.40 14.47 13.51
C TYR A 133 -32.41 13.41 14.03
N LYS A 134 -32.55 12.14 13.62
CA LYS A 134 -31.62 11.06 14.00
C LYS A 134 -30.26 11.21 13.33
N LEU A 135 -30.25 11.62 12.05
CA LEU A 135 -29.01 11.87 11.32
C LEU A 135 -28.26 13.06 11.91
N MET A 136 -28.96 14.17 12.19
CA MET A 136 -28.36 15.36 12.80
C MET A 136 -27.82 15.06 14.21
N GLU A 137 -28.56 14.28 15.02
CA GLU A 137 -28.09 13.91 16.36
C GLU A 137 -26.83 13.03 16.28
N ARG A 138 -26.82 12.07 15.36
CA ARG A 138 -25.66 11.23 15.12
C ARG A 138 -24.46 12.04 14.63
N LYS A 139 -24.69 13.04 13.76
CA LYS A 139 -23.66 13.99 13.29
C LYS A 139 -23.09 14.80 14.46
N ALA A 140 -23.96 15.33 15.31
CA ALA A 140 -23.58 16.05 16.53
C ALA A 140 -22.74 15.20 17.48
N ARG A 141 -23.14 13.95 17.71
CA ARG A 141 -22.40 13.00 18.55
C ARG A 141 -21.04 12.60 17.94
N CYS A 142 -20.94 12.52 16.62
CA CYS A 142 -19.65 12.29 15.94
C CYS A 142 -18.66 13.43 16.22
N TYR A 143 -19.09 14.68 16.01
CA TYR A 143 -18.26 15.86 16.33
C TYR A 143 -17.93 15.95 17.82
N PHE A 144 -18.87 15.61 18.69
CA PHE A 144 -18.62 15.52 20.14
C PHE A 144 -17.53 14.51 20.47
N GLY A 145 -17.58 13.31 19.88
CA GLY A 145 -16.56 12.26 20.03
C GLY A 145 -15.19 12.67 19.48
N MET A 146 -15.17 13.48 18.42
CA MET A 146 -13.95 14.09 17.85
C MET A 146 -13.44 15.31 18.64
N LYS A 147 -14.14 15.73 19.70
CA LYS A 147 -13.86 16.93 20.50
C LYS A 147 -14.00 18.25 19.73
N ASP A 148 -14.71 18.23 18.60
CA ASP A 148 -15.08 19.43 17.84
C ASP A 148 -16.39 20.00 18.42
N LEU A 149 -16.26 20.71 19.54
CA LEU A 149 -17.40 21.23 20.28
C LEU A 149 -18.26 22.22 19.47
N PRO A 150 -17.69 23.15 18.67
CA PRO A 150 -18.48 24.06 17.84
C PRO A 150 -19.40 23.33 16.86
N ASN A 151 -18.87 22.37 16.10
CA ASN A 151 -19.70 21.60 15.16
C ASN A 151 -20.70 20.70 15.90
N ALA A 152 -20.31 20.11 17.06
CA ALA A 152 -21.25 19.34 17.87
C ALA A 152 -22.46 20.20 18.30
N TYR A 153 -22.23 21.43 18.75
CA TYR A 153 -23.28 22.37 19.13
C TYR A 153 -24.20 22.73 17.95
N GLU A 154 -23.61 23.05 16.79
CA GLU A 154 -24.36 23.37 15.58
C GLU A 154 -25.30 22.21 15.20
N TYR A 155 -24.80 20.98 15.19
CA TYR A 155 -25.60 19.84 14.77
C TYR A 155 -26.61 19.38 15.82
N TYR A 156 -26.36 19.56 17.13
CA TYR A 156 -27.41 19.36 18.14
C TYR A 156 -28.53 20.42 18.01
N THR A 157 -28.19 21.64 17.61
CA THR A 157 -29.20 22.67 17.29
C THR A 157 -30.03 22.27 16.07
N LYS A 158 -29.39 21.77 15.00
CA LYS A 158 -30.08 21.20 13.83
C LYS A 158 -30.93 19.98 14.16
N THR A 159 -30.51 19.15 15.12
CA THR A 159 -31.35 18.05 15.66
C THR A 159 -32.63 18.61 16.25
N TYR A 160 -32.52 19.63 17.11
CA TYR A 160 -33.66 20.28 17.75
C TYR A 160 -34.64 20.84 16.72
N GLU A 161 -34.14 21.56 15.71
CA GLU A 161 -34.95 22.08 14.60
C GLU A 161 -35.64 20.98 13.79
N SER A 162 -34.96 19.85 13.58
CA SER A 162 -35.48 18.73 12.79
C SER A 162 -36.58 17.94 13.51
N LEU A 163 -36.64 17.98 14.85
CA LEU A 163 -37.63 17.24 15.63
C LEU A 163 -39.08 17.67 15.32
N GLN A 164 -39.30 18.90 14.83
CA GLN A 164 -40.63 19.39 14.46
C GLN A 164 -41.26 18.60 13.29
N TYR A 165 -40.43 18.04 12.41
CA TYR A 165 -40.86 17.28 11.24
C TYR A 165 -41.02 15.78 11.51
N SER A 166 -40.75 15.32 12.73
CA SER A 166 -40.74 13.90 13.07
C SER A 166 -42.15 13.28 13.14
N ASN A 167 -42.29 12.02 12.69
CA ASN A 167 -43.56 11.28 12.77
C ASN A 167 -43.78 10.55 14.11
N MET A 168 -43.14 10.99 15.20
CA MET A 168 -43.21 10.32 16.51
C MET A 168 -44.32 10.87 17.42
N SER A 169 -44.73 10.10 18.44
CA SER A 169 -45.74 10.54 19.42
C SER A 169 -45.28 11.79 20.19
N PRO A 170 -46.22 12.63 20.66
CA PRO A 170 -45.91 13.85 21.40
C PRO A 170 -45.01 13.60 22.63
N GLU A 171 -45.29 12.53 23.39
CA GLU A 171 -44.53 12.20 24.61
C GLU A 171 -43.08 11.83 24.27
N LYS A 172 -42.89 11.08 23.19
CA LYS A 172 -41.55 10.68 22.72
C LYS A 172 -40.79 11.89 22.18
N ARG A 173 -41.46 12.79 21.47
CA ARG A 173 -40.86 14.03 20.97
C ARG A 173 -40.40 14.94 22.09
N GLU A 174 -41.22 15.09 23.14
CA GLU A 174 -40.88 15.92 24.31
C GLU A 174 -39.64 15.40 25.03
N LYS A 175 -39.49 14.07 25.15
CA LYS A 175 -38.27 13.46 25.69
C LYS A 175 -37.03 13.81 24.86
N TRP A 176 -37.10 13.65 23.54
CA TRP A 176 -36.01 14.01 22.62
C TRP A 176 -35.62 15.48 22.71
N ILE A 177 -36.63 16.36 22.80
CA ILE A 177 -36.45 17.81 22.98
C ILE A 177 -35.65 18.09 24.27
N LYS A 178 -36.07 17.52 25.40
CA LYS A 178 -35.39 17.71 26.70
C LYS A 178 -33.95 17.21 26.67
N ASP A 179 -33.73 16.01 26.13
CA ASP A 179 -32.40 15.39 26.03
C ASP A 179 -31.46 16.22 25.13
N THR A 180 -31.97 16.70 23.98
CA THR A 180 -31.21 17.53 23.04
C THR A 180 -30.88 18.90 23.63
N GLN A 181 -31.86 19.58 24.25
CA GLN A 181 -31.64 20.87 24.90
C GLN A 181 -30.61 20.80 26.03
N LYS A 182 -30.62 19.71 26.81
CA LYS A 182 -29.63 19.49 27.86
C LYS A 182 -28.21 19.41 27.29
N MET A 183 -28.02 18.75 26.15
CA MET A 183 -26.73 18.68 25.47
C MET A 183 -26.30 20.03 24.89
N ILE A 184 -27.23 20.80 24.30
CA ILE A 184 -26.96 22.16 23.79
C ILE A 184 -26.43 23.05 24.92
N ILE A 185 -27.11 23.07 26.08
CA ILE A 185 -26.70 23.88 27.25
C ILE A 185 -25.34 23.44 27.79
N ASP A 186 -25.10 22.13 27.94
CA ASP A 186 -23.80 21.60 28.38
C ASP A 186 -22.66 22.01 27.41
N LEU A 187 -22.92 21.95 26.10
CA LEU A 187 -21.97 22.36 25.08
C LEU A 187 -21.70 23.87 25.10
N GLU A 188 -22.71 24.72 25.28
CA GLU A 188 -22.52 26.18 25.43
C GLU A 188 -21.60 26.50 26.59
N LEU A 189 -21.81 25.87 27.74
CA LEU A 189 -20.98 26.04 28.93
C LEU A 189 -19.54 25.56 28.68
N ARG A 190 -19.36 24.41 28.02
CA ARG A 190 -18.02 23.89 27.68
C ARG A 190 -17.30 24.77 26.68
N ILE A 191 -17.98 25.24 25.63
CA ILE A 191 -17.40 26.13 24.62
C ILE A 191 -17.02 27.47 25.27
N ALA A 192 -17.87 28.04 26.13
CA ALA A 192 -17.58 29.26 26.88
C ALA A 192 -16.35 29.09 27.81
N ASN A 193 -16.23 27.94 28.47
CA ASN A 193 -15.07 27.63 29.32
C ASN A 193 -13.78 27.37 28.52
N VAL A 194 -13.86 26.74 27.35
CA VAL A 194 -12.71 26.47 26.46
C VAL A 194 -12.21 27.75 25.78
N ARG A 195 -13.10 28.65 25.37
CA ARG A 195 -12.76 29.98 24.82
C ARG A 195 -11.96 30.85 25.79
N LYS A 196 -12.01 30.55 27.10
CA LYS A 196 -11.28 31.27 28.14
C LYS A 196 -9.78 30.89 28.21
N TYR A 197 -9.36 29.76 27.62
CA TYR A 197 -8.01 29.22 27.84
C TYR A 197 -7.28 28.65 26.60
N LEU A 198 -7.83 28.72 25.39
CA LEU A 198 -7.18 28.16 24.20
C LEU A 198 -7.28 29.09 22.98
N GLU A 199 -6.14 29.29 22.30
CA GLU A 199 -6.09 29.77 20.91
C GLU A 199 -6.98 28.88 20.01
N PRO A 200 -7.57 29.43 18.93
CA PRO A 200 -8.50 28.69 18.08
C PRO A 200 -7.86 27.39 17.59
N VAL A 201 -8.55 26.28 17.85
CA VAL A 201 -8.23 24.97 17.29
C VAL A 201 -8.23 25.11 15.77
N LYS A 202 -7.05 25.11 15.15
CA LYS A 202 -6.94 24.95 13.69
C LYS A 202 -7.62 23.62 13.34
N ASN A 203 -8.71 23.70 12.58
CA ASN A 203 -9.47 22.59 12.02
C ASN A 203 -8.61 21.33 11.87
N SER A 204 -8.82 20.33 12.74
CA SER A 204 -8.24 19.00 12.58
C SER A 204 -9.14 18.11 11.72
N LEU A 205 -9.88 18.71 10.78
CA LEU A 205 -10.45 17.98 9.65
C LEU A 205 -9.24 17.51 8.84
N MET A 206 -9.00 16.20 8.85
CA MET A 206 -8.02 15.48 8.04
C MET A 206 -6.79 16.31 7.69
N LYS A 207 -5.67 16.16 8.42
CA LYS A 207 -4.40 16.71 7.92
C LYS A 207 -4.20 16.18 6.51
N LYS A 208 -4.38 17.08 5.53
CA LYS A 208 -4.21 16.78 4.12
C LYS A 208 -2.82 16.19 3.96
N PHE A 209 -2.67 15.19 3.09
CA PHE A 209 -1.34 14.65 2.85
C PHE A 209 -0.42 15.80 2.39
N GLU A 210 0.69 15.99 3.10
CA GLU A 210 1.69 17.00 2.78
C GLU A 210 2.89 16.30 2.14
N PRO A 211 3.10 16.44 0.82
CA PRO A 211 4.30 15.97 0.16
C PRO A 211 5.53 16.61 0.79
N TYR A 212 6.62 15.85 0.88
CA TYR A 212 7.87 16.30 1.46
C TYR A 212 9.04 15.72 0.69
N VAL A 213 9.98 16.56 0.30
CA VAL A 213 11.31 16.16 -0.17
C VAL A 213 12.31 16.93 0.67
N ASP A 214 13.27 16.24 1.26
CA ASP A 214 14.28 16.91 2.06
C ASP A 214 15.12 17.86 1.21
N LYS A 215 15.32 19.09 1.71
CA LYS A 215 16.04 20.16 0.99
C LYS A 215 17.52 19.86 0.80
N SER A 216 18.08 18.94 1.59
CA SER A 216 19.45 18.50 1.42
C SER A 216 19.64 17.65 0.17
N LEU A 217 18.57 17.05 -0.36
CA LEU A 217 18.62 16.24 -1.57
C LEU A 217 18.82 17.11 -2.81
N TYR A 218 19.63 16.61 -3.72
CA TYR A 218 19.75 17.10 -5.09
C TYR A 218 19.92 15.92 -6.04
N PHE A 219 19.58 16.14 -7.31
CA PHE A 219 19.65 15.12 -8.34
C PHE A 219 20.77 15.49 -9.31
N ASP A 220 21.64 14.53 -9.55
CA ASP A 220 22.81 14.64 -10.43
C ASP A 220 22.63 13.65 -11.59
N CYS A 221 23.47 13.73 -12.62
CA CYS A 221 23.39 12.83 -13.77
C CYS A 221 24.77 12.48 -14.32
N THR A 222 24.98 11.21 -14.68
CA THR A 222 26.16 10.76 -15.43
C THR A 222 25.73 9.89 -16.61
N GLU A 223 26.60 9.76 -17.61
CA GLU A 223 26.36 8.87 -18.76
C GLU A 223 26.17 7.40 -18.33
N THR A 224 26.85 6.97 -17.27
CA THR A 224 26.85 5.57 -16.81
C THR A 224 25.73 5.24 -15.85
N GLU A 225 25.35 6.15 -14.96
CA GLU A 225 24.36 5.89 -13.90
C GLU A 225 23.00 6.54 -14.18
N GLY A 226 22.90 7.33 -15.26
CA GLY A 226 21.74 8.17 -15.50
C GLY A 226 21.58 9.19 -14.38
N ARG A 227 20.32 9.52 -14.04
CA ARG A 227 20.00 10.43 -12.93
C ARG A 227 20.04 9.71 -11.58
N PHE A 228 20.58 10.36 -10.55
CA PHE A 228 20.63 9.80 -9.19
C PHE A 228 20.54 10.86 -8.09
N ALA A 229 20.02 10.46 -6.93
CA ALA A 229 19.91 11.30 -5.74
C ALA A 229 21.22 11.37 -4.94
N ARG A 230 21.59 12.57 -4.48
CA ARG A 230 22.71 12.84 -3.55
C ARG A 230 22.24 13.75 -2.41
N THR A 231 23.03 13.81 -1.34
CA THR A 231 22.79 14.74 -0.21
C THR A 231 23.88 15.80 -0.10
N ARG A 232 23.51 17.03 0.29
CA ARG A 232 24.45 18.13 0.58
C ARG A 232 24.99 18.11 2.01
N ILE A 233 24.36 17.34 2.89
CA ILE A 233 24.70 17.28 4.32
C ILE A 233 24.90 15.83 4.77
N ASP A 234 25.56 15.66 5.90
CA ASP A 234 25.59 14.37 6.60
C ASP A 234 24.19 14.05 7.12
N LEU A 235 23.59 12.99 6.57
CA LEU A 235 22.30 12.48 7.03
C LEU A 235 22.52 11.48 8.15
N ARG A 236 21.82 11.67 9.27
CA ARG A 236 21.80 10.74 10.41
C ARG A 236 20.78 9.63 10.19
N PRO A 237 20.81 8.52 10.96
CA PRO A 237 19.80 7.46 10.85
C PRO A 237 18.46 7.99 11.36
N ASN A 238 17.35 7.43 10.87
CA ASN A 238 15.99 7.89 11.18
C ASN A 238 15.65 9.31 10.69
N HIS A 239 16.35 9.81 9.68
CA HIS A 239 16.04 11.06 9.00
C HIS A 239 15.02 10.83 7.89
N VAL A 240 13.89 11.53 7.90
CA VAL A 240 12.86 11.42 6.85
C VAL A 240 13.30 12.20 5.61
N LEU A 241 13.33 11.54 4.46
CA LEU A 241 13.83 12.10 3.20
C LEU A 241 12.73 12.41 2.20
N LEU A 242 11.72 11.55 2.12
CA LEU A 242 10.66 11.65 1.12
C LEU A 242 9.31 11.23 1.72
N ARG A 243 8.26 12.01 1.43
CA ARG A 243 6.85 11.65 1.54
C ARG A 243 6.19 12.02 0.22
N GLN A 244 5.70 11.04 -0.53
CA GLN A 244 5.15 11.28 -1.86
C GLN A 244 3.94 10.40 -2.14
N LEU A 245 2.88 10.98 -2.70
CA LEU A 245 1.81 10.23 -3.35
C LEU A 245 2.27 9.77 -4.74
N PRO A 246 1.82 8.61 -5.23
CA PRO A 246 2.15 8.16 -6.56
C PRO A 246 1.44 9.05 -7.60
N HIS A 247 2.04 9.16 -8.78
CA HIS A 247 1.37 9.76 -9.93
C HIS A 247 0.18 8.89 -10.39
N ALA A 248 0.36 7.57 -10.35
CA ALA A 248 -0.69 6.58 -10.53
C ALA A 248 -0.37 5.34 -9.71
N ALA A 249 -1.40 4.67 -9.20
CA ALA A 249 -1.29 3.42 -8.47
C ALA A 249 -2.40 2.43 -8.87
N VAL A 250 -2.10 1.14 -8.70
CA VAL A 250 -3.00 0.02 -8.96
C VAL A 250 -2.83 -1.01 -7.85
N VAL A 251 -3.95 -1.55 -7.37
CA VAL A 251 -3.99 -2.70 -6.45
C VAL A 251 -3.96 -3.98 -7.29
N THR A 252 -3.21 -5.01 -6.87
CA THR A 252 -3.20 -6.28 -7.60
C THR A 252 -4.56 -6.98 -7.50
N GLY A 253 -4.87 -7.86 -8.46
CA GLY A 253 -6.16 -8.56 -8.51
C GLY A 253 -6.47 -9.39 -7.25
N GLU A 254 -5.46 -9.89 -6.54
CA GLU A 254 -5.63 -10.62 -5.27
C GLU A 254 -6.17 -9.73 -4.13
N PHE A 255 -5.96 -8.41 -4.21
CA PHE A 255 -6.27 -7.47 -3.14
C PHE A 255 -7.41 -6.50 -3.49
N CYS A 256 -8.02 -6.60 -4.68
CA CYS A 256 -9.07 -5.69 -5.14
C CYS A 256 -10.35 -5.70 -4.28
N GLU A 257 -10.61 -6.79 -3.55
CA GLU A 257 -11.77 -6.91 -2.63
C GLU A 257 -11.44 -6.54 -1.17
N SER A 258 -10.18 -6.24 -0.87
CA SER A 258 -9.73 -5.94 0.50
C SER A 258 -9.08 -4.59 0.67
N HIS A 259 -8.64 -3.95 -0.42
CA HIS A 259 -7.96 -2.66 -0.41
C HIS A 259 -8.69 -1.66 -1.29
N CYS A 260 -8.60 -0.39 -0.89
CA CYS A 260 -9.14 0.73 -1.62
C CYS A 260 -8.40 0.84 -2.95
N ASP A 261 -9.13 0.80 -4.06
CA ASP A 261 -8.57 0.87 -5.40
C ASP A 261 -7.81 2.19 -5.67
N HIS A 262 -8.18 3.26 -4.97
CA HIS A 262 -7.55 4.58 -5.12
C HIS A 262 -6.30 4.75 -4.26
N CYS A 263 -6.39 4.47 -2.96
CA CYS A 263 -5.34 4.79 -1.99
C CYS A 263 -4.63 3.57 -1.41
N CYS A 264 -4.92 2.36 -1.89
CA CYS A 264 -4.33 1.08 -1.47
C CYS A 264 -4.42 0.79 0.04
N ARG A 265 -5.23 1.53 0.81
CA ARG A 265 -5.47 1.21 2.23
C ARG A 265 -6.44 0.06 2.32
N ARG A 266 -6.19 -0.86 3.26
CA ARG A 266 -7.14 -1.91 3.60
C ARG A 266 -8.49 -1.30 4.01
N VAL A 267 -9.57 -1.83 3.45
CA VAL A 267 -10.93 -1.31 3.62
C VAL A 267 -11.58 -1.96 4.83
N GLU A 268 -11.85 -1.15 5.85
CA GLU A 268 -12.70 -1.58 6.98
C GLU A 268 -14.17 -1.24 6.73
N ILE A 269 -14.42 -0.10 6.09
CA ILE A 269 -15.74 0.44 5.76
C ILE A 269 -15.77 0.64 4.25
N LEU A 270 -16.68 -0.09 3.60
CA LEU A 270 -16.68 -0.22 2.15
C LEU A 270 -17.56 0.84 1.51
N PHE A 271 -17.00 1.53 0.52
CA PHE A 271 -17.69 2.30 -0.50
C PHE A 271 -17.51 1.59 -1.84
N SER A 272 -18.54 1.50 -2.67
CA SER A 272 -18.50 0.76 -3.94
C SER A 272 -18.73 1.67 -5.14
N CYS A 273 -18.27 1.29 -6.33
CA CYS A 273 -18.71 1.96 -7.55
C CYS A 273 -20.24 1.79 -7.71
N PRO A 274 -21.01 2.83 -8.10
CA PRO A 274 -22.45 2.69 -8.33
C PRO A 274 -22.76 1.86 -9.58
N ARG A 275 -21.77 1.66 -10.47
CA ARG A 275 -21.92 0.90 -11.72
C ARG A 275 -21.32 -0.49 -11.62
N CYS A 276 -20.01 -0.67 -11.43
CA CYS A 276 -19.42 -2.01 -11.37
C CYS A 276 -19.25 -2.53 -9.93
N MET A 277 -18.90 -3.81 -9.78
CA MET A 277 -18.49 -4.43 -8.51
C MET A 277 -16.97 -4.71 -8.42
N ASP A 278 -16.21 -4.36 -9.46
CA ASP A 278 -14.80 -4.72 -9.61
C ASP A 278 -13.84 -4.00 -8.65
N VAL A 279 -14.30 -2.91 -8.01
CA VAL A 279 -13.47 -2.03 -7.19
C VAL A 279 -14.22 -1.60 -5.94
N ILE A 280 -13.45 -1.41 -4.87
CA ILE A 280 -13.94 -0.87 -3.59
C ILE A 280 -13.09 0.31 -3.14
N TYR A 281 -13.64 1.14 -2.27
CA TYR A 281 -13.00 2.34 -1.75
C TYR A 281 -13.17 2.42 -0.24
N CYS A 282 -12.22 3.08 0.44
CA CYS A 282 -12.29 3.30 1.89
C CYS A 282 -13.08 4.54 2.29
N SER A 283 -13.39 5.44 1.34
CA SER A 283 -14.12 6.68 1.59
C SER A 283 -14.83 7.17 0.33
N SER A 284 -15.84 8.02 0.52
CA SER A 284 -16.53 8.73 -0.57
C SER A 284 -15.57 9.60 -1.39
N GLU A 285 -14.57 10.23 -0.75
CA GLU A 285 -13.54 11.01 -1.43
C GLU A 285 -12.69 10.16 -2.38
N CYS A 286 -12.24 8.99 -1.94
CA CYS A 286 -11.49 8.06 -2.79
C CYS A 286 -12.34 7.57 -3.97
N GLN A 287 -13.59 7.20 -3.70
CA GLN A 287 -14.55 6.77 -4.70
C GLN A 287 -14.77 7.85 -5.77
N LYS A 288 -15.05 9.08 -5.34
CA LYS A 288 -15.30 10.22 -6.23
C LYS A 288 -14.06 10.58 -7.04
N THR A 289 -12.90 10.67 -6.40
CA THR A 289 -11.63 10.97 -7.07
C THR A 289 -11.34 9.97 -8.17
N ALA A 290 -11.49 8.67 -7.88
CA ALA A 290 -11.32 7.61 -8.88
C ALA A 290 -12.33 7.73 -10.02
N GLN A 291 -13.61 7.96 -9.72
CA GLN A 291 -14.67 8.11 -10.72
C GLN A 291 -14.46 9.32 -11.63
N ASP A 292 -14.02 10.44 -11.08
CA ASP A 292 -13.82 11.68 -11.83
C ASP A 292 -12.57 11.59 -12.74
N SER A 293 -11.55 10.80 -12.36
CA SER A 293 -10.32 10.60 -13.13
C SER A 293 -10.29 9.28 -13.92
N TYR A 294 -9.64 8.24 -13.42
CA TYR A 294 -9.29 7.05 -14.19
C TYR A 294 -10.42 6.02 -14.29
N HIS A 295 -11.16 5.80 -13.20
CA HIS A 295 -12.11 4.70 -13.09
C HIS A 295 -13.24 4.83 -14.10
N ARG A 296 -13.72 6.04 -14.43
CA ARG A 296 -14.74 6.23 -15.47
C ARG A 296 -14.38 5.62 -16.82
N PHE A 297 -13.10 5.54 -17.18
CA PHE A 297 -12.64 5.02 -18.46
C PHE A 297 -12.46 3.50 -18.44
N GLU A 298 -12.00 2.92 -17.33
CA GLU A 298 -11.83 1.47 -17.16
C GLU A 298 -13.09 0.74 -16.63
N CYS A 299 -14.06 1.46 -16.03
CA CYS A 299 -15.25 0.87 -15.42
C CYS A 299 -16.07 0.06 -16.44
N GLY A 300 -16.32 -1.21 -16.12
CA GLY A 300 -16.97 -2.18 -17.00
C GLY A 300 -16.07 -2.79 -18.07
N PHE A 301 -14.79 -2.42 -18.13
CA PHE A 301 -13.76 -3.11 -18.92
C PHE A 301 -12.75 -3.87 -18.06
N LEU A 302 -12.73 -3.65 -16.74
CA LEU A 302 -11.86 -4.36 -15.80
C LEU A 302 -11.94 -5.90 -15.92
N PRO A 303 -13.12 -6.53 -16.13
CA PRO A 303 -13.17 -7.97 -16.38
C PRO A 303 -12.43 -8.40 -17.65
N TYR A 304 -12.52 -7.63 -18.74
CA TYR A 304 -11.77 -7.91 -19.97
C TYR A 304 -10.28 -7.75 -19.76
N LEU A 305 -9.84 -6.69 -19.07
CA LEU A 305 -8.43 -6.47 -18.76
C LEU A 305 -7.89 -7.61 -17.91
N LYS A 306 -8.60 -8.02 -16.85
CA LYS A 306 -8.24 -9.18 -16.03
C LYS A 306 -8.17 -10.47 -16.86
N ASN A 307 -9.19 -10.76 -17.66
CA ASN A 307 -9.25 -11.98 -18.47
C ASN A 307 -8.27 -11.97 -19.66
N SER A 308 -7.76 -10.81 -20.05
CA SER A 308 -6.70 -10.71 -21.05
C SER A 308 -5.35 -11.19 -20.50
N GLY A 309 -5.19 -11.21 -19.17
CA GLY A 309 -3.91 -11.43 -18.50
C GLY A 309 -3.16 -10.13 -18.20
N ALA A 310 -3.68 -8.96 -18.59
CA ALA A 310 -3.07 -7.66 -18.32
C ALA A 310 -2.85 -7.48 -16.81
N ASN A 311 -1.59 -7.26 -16.42
CA ASN A 311 -1.20 -7.17 -15.02
C ASN A 311 -1.04 -5.70 -14.57
N VAL A 312 -0.47 -5.51 -13.37
CA VAL A 312 -0.28 -4.17 -12.79
C VAL A 312 0.49 -3.21 -13.69
N VAL A 313 1.41 -3.66 -14.54
CA VAL A 313 2.18 -2.79 -15.45
C VAL A 313 1.25 -2.19 -16.51
N ALA A 314 0.42 -3.01 -17.15
CA ALA A 314 -0.54 -2.56 -18.16
C ALA A 314 -1.59 -1.62 -17.55
N MET A 315 -2.09 -1.98 -16.36
CA MET A 315 -3.05 -1.14 -15.62
C MET A 315 -2.43 0.19 -15.19
N LEU A 316 -1.17 0.23 -14.74
CA LEU A 316 -0.49 1.49 -14.43
C LEU A 316 -0.33 2.36 -15.68
N ALA A 317 0.06 1.78 -16.82
CA ALA A 317 0.23 2.52 -18.07
C ALA A 317 -1.09 3.18 -18.51
N LEU A 318 -2.22 2.46 -18.38
CA LEU A 318 -3.56 2.98 -18.61
C LEU A 318 -3.91 4.11 -17.64
N ARG A 319 -3.63 3.93 -16.33
CA ARG A 319 -3.94 4.92 -15.30
C ARG A 319 -3.08 6.18 -15.43
N ILE A 320 -1.81 6.10 -15.80
CA ILE A 320 -0.96 7.28 -16.03
C ILE A 320 -1.59 8.22 -17.07
N VAL A 321 -2.18 7.69 -18.14
CA VAL A 321 -2.91 8.50 -19.14
C VAL A 321 -4.22 9.02 -18.56
N THR A 322 -5.00 8.18 -17.89
CA THR A 322 -6.37 8.54 -17.49
C THR A 322 -6.50 9.36 -16.21
N GLN A 323 -5.40 9.63 -15.50
CA GLN A 323 -5.40 10.58 -14.37
C GLN A 323 -5.54 12.05 -14.80
N LYS A 324 -5.31 12.36 -16.09
CA LYS A 324 -5.38 13.71 -16.65
C LYS A 324 -6.36 13.76 -17.82
N SER A 325 -6.82 14.96 -18.19
CA SER A 325 -7.74 15.14 -19.32
C SER A 325 -7.03 14.93 -20.66
N LEU A 326 -7.79 14.71 -21.73
CA LEU A 326 -7.25 14.67 -23.08
C LEU A 326 -6.55 15.98 -23.46
N ASP A 327 -7.17 17.11 -23.14
CA ASP A 327 -6.66 18.45 -23.46
C ASP A 327 -5.27 18.67 -22.84
N TYR A 328 -5.07 18.20 -21.60
CA TYR A 328 -3.78 18.24 -20.92
C TYR A 328 -2.66 17.61 -21.77
N PHE A 329 -2.89 16.43 -22.35
CA PHE A 329 -1.89 15.77 -23.21
C PHE A 329 -1.77 16.41 -24.59
N VAL A 330 -2.85 16.96 -25.13
CA VAL A 330 -2.81 17.63 -26.45
C VAL A 330 -1.98 18.91 -26.37
N GLU A 331 -2.16 19.70 -25.31
CA GLU A 331 -1.46 20.97 -25.10
C GLU A 331 0.07 20.81 -24.96
N MET A 332 0.54 19.74 -24.31
CA MET A 332 1.98 19.51 -24.11
C MET A 332 2.66 18.63 -25.15
N ARG A 333 1.94 18.20 -26.20
CA ARG A 333 2.44 17.23 -27.18
C ARG A 333 3.83 17.58 -27.71
N ASP A 334 4.02 18.83 -28.08
CA ASP A 334 5.25 19.32 -28.72
C ASP A 334 6.41 19.51 -27.71
N GLU A 335 6.10 19.46 -26.42
CA GLU A 335 7.08 19.56 -25.32
C GLU A 335 7.56 18.18 -24.83
N LEU A 336 6.87 17.10 -25.18
CA LEU A 336 7.22 15.75 -24.73
C LEU A 336 8.57 15.32 -25.32
N GLY A 337 9.54 15.07 -24.44
CA GLY A 337 10.90 14.66 -24.83
C GLY A 337 11.81 15.79 -25.28
N SER A 338 11.36 17.05 -25.32
CA SER A 338 12.20 18.19 -25.73
C SER A 338 12.82 18.97 -24.56
N LEU A 339 12.27 18.81 -23.35
CA LEU A 339 12.77 19.48 -22.15
C LEU A 339 14.07 18.86 -21.62
N SER A 340 15.00 19.71 -21.19
CA SER A 340 16.20 19.32 -20.45
C SER A 340 15.86 18.78 -19.05
N SER A 341 16.80 18.06 -18.42
CA SER A 341 16.60 17.54 -17.06
C SER A 341 16.33 18.65 -16.03
N GLU A 342 16.99 19.79 -16.17
CA GLU A 342 16.82 20.94 -15.27
C GLU A 342 15.44 21.59 -15.40
N GLU A 343 14.89 21.65 -16.61
CA GLU A 343 13.54 22.15 -16.86
C GLU A 343 12.50 21.20 -16.26
N VAL A 344 12.68 19.90 -16.47
CA VAL A 344 11.82 18.85 -15.93
C VAL A 344 11.77 18.87 -14.41
N ASP A 345 12.90 19.10 -13.74
CA ASP A 345 12.99 19.11 -12.28
C ASP A 345 12.26 20.31 -11.65
N ARG A 346 12.04 21.39 -12.41
CA ARG A 346 11.26 22.57 -11.97
C ARG A 346 9.75 22.38 -12.12
N LEU A 347 9.32 21.35 -12.85
CA LEU A 347 7.90 21.08 -13.06
C LEU A 347 7.21 20.56 -11.78
N PRO A 348 5.90 20.80 -11.63
CA PRO A 348 5.10 20.19 -10.58
C PRO A 348 5.31 18.67 -10.50
N VAL A 349 5.29 18.12 -9.29
CA VAL A 349 5.56 16.69 -9.03
C VAL A 349 4.59 15.77 -9.78
N ASP A 350 3.36 16.22 -10.00
CA ASP A 350 2.31 15.49 -10.71
C ASP A 350 2.28 15.75 -12.22
N ASP A 351 3.27 16.46 -12.78
CA ASP A 351 3.37 16.76 -14.20
C ASP A 351 3.87 15.55 -15.00
N TYR A 352 3.14 15.18 -16.07
CA TYR A 352 3.45 14.02 -16.91
C TYR A 352 4.79 14.13 -17.64
N ARG A 353 5.25 15.34 -17.99
CA ARG A 353 6.56 15.54 -18.64
C ARG A 353 7.72 15.02 -17.78
N ARG A 354 7.55 14.98 -16.45
CA ARG A 354 8.52 14.36 -15.53
C ARG A 354 8.65 12.86 -15.73
N ILE A 355 7.54 12.20 -16.07
CA ILE A 355 7.46 10.75 -16.26
C ILE A 355 7.89 10.35 -17.66
N TYR A 356 7.56 11.17 -18.66
CA TYR A 356 7.89 10.89 -20.05
C TYR A 356 9.41 10.67 -20.25
N ASN A 357 10.25 11.37 -19.50
CA ASN A 357 11.72 11.25 -19.59
C ASN A 357 12.33 10.15 -18.70
N PHE A 358 11.53 9.21 -18.18
CA PHE A 358 12.05 8.06 -17.45
C PHE A 358 12.59 6.97 -18.37
N VAL A 359 13.52 6.18 -17.84
CA VAL A 359 14.26 5.18 -18.60
C VAL A 359 13.31 4.07 -19.05
N THR A 360 13.34 3.76 -20.35
CA THR A 360 12.51 2.70 -20.97
C THR A 360 13.29 1.43 -21.32
N HIS A 361 14.63 1.52 -21.37
CA HIS A 361 15.51 0.50 -21.96
C HIS A 361 14.95 -0.07 -23.27
N SER A 362 14.38 0.80 -24.11
CA SER A 362 13.81 0.43 -25.40
C SER A 362 14.87 0.14 -26.45
N GLU A 363 16.04 0.77 -26.32
CA GLU A 363 17.20 0.53 -27.17
C GLU A 363 17.73 -0.89 -26.94
N GLY A 364 17.81 -1.68 -28.00
CA GLY A 364 18.27 -3.08 -27.94
C GLY A 364 17.22 -4.09 -27.48
N ARG A 365 15.94 -3.69 -27.34
CA ARG A 365 14.84 -4.64 -27.14
C ARG A 365 14.66 -5.50 -28.40
N ASP A 366 14.35 -6.77 -28.19
CA ASP A 366 14.03 -7.66 -29.30
C ASP A 366 12.80 -7.19 -30.10
N THR A 367 12.76 -7.53 -31.38
CA THR A 367 11.71 -7.09 -32.30
C THR A 367 10.37 -7.72 -31.97
N GLU A 368 10.36 -9.01 -31.64
CA GLU A 368 9.16 -9.76 -31.27
C GLU A 368 8.60 -9.22 -29.95
N GLU A 369 9.48 -8.97 -28.97
CA GLU A 369 9.09 -8.28 -27.74
C GLU A 369 8.49 -6.90 -28.06
N SER A 370 9.15 -6.07 -28.85
CA SER A 370 8.64 -4.73 -29.19
C SER A 370 7.27 -4.76 -29.85
N LEU A 371 6.99 -5.77 -30.69
CA LEU A 371 5.69 -5.96 -31.33
C LEU A 371 4.62 -6.34 -30.30
N LYS A 372 4.91 -7.27 -29.38
CA LYS A 372 4.01 -7.63 -28.26
C LYS A 372 3.60 -6.41 -27.42
N TRP A 373 4.54 -5.52 -27.14
CA TRP A 373 4.26 -4.31 -26.35
C TRP A 373 3.36 -3.32 -27.10
N ALA A 374 3.63 -3.10 -28.39
CA ALA A 374 2.78 -2.26 -29.23
C ALA A 374 1.37 -2.85 -29.37
N PHE A 375 1.24 -4.17 -29.42
CA PHE A 375 -0.05 -4.87 -29.43
C PHE A 375 -0.82 -4.71 -28.09
N MET A 376 -0.14 -4.81 -26.94
CA MET A 376 -0.76 -4.48 -25.64
C MET A 376 -1.20 -3.01 -25.57
N ALA A 377 -0.40 -2.09 -26.10
CA ALA A 377 -0.80 -0.69 -26.19
C ALA A 377 -2.09 -0.51 -27.02
N ALA A 378 -2.26 -1.27 -28.11
CA ALA A 378 -3.49 -1.28 -28.90
C ALA A 378 -4.71 -1.81 -28.12
N LEU A 379 -4.54 -2.87 -27.31
CA LEU A 379 -5.59 -3.38 -26.42
C LEU A 379 -6.03 -2.30 -25.42
N LEU A 380 -5.08 -1.68 -24.72
CA LEU A 380 -5.36 -0.61 -23.75
C LEU A 380 -5.99 0.61 -24.44
N ASN A 381 -5.53 0.96 -25.63
CA ASN A 381 -6.07 2.08 -26.39
C ASN A 381 -7.52 1.81 -26.85
N THR A 382 -7.86 0.56 -27.15
CA THR A 382 -9.23 0.14 -27.43
C THR A 382 -10.15 0.38 -26.24
N VAL A 383 -9.68 0.07 -25.02
CA VAL A 383 -10.41 0.39 -23.77
C VAL A 383 -10.63 1.90 -23.63
N LEU A 384 -9.63 2.74 -23.92
CA LEU A 384 -9.79 4.21 -23.82
C LEU A 384 -10.73 4.78 -24.89
N SER A 385 -10.68 4.25 -26.11
CA SER A 385 -11.57 4.64 -27.21
C SER A 385 -13.03 4.30 -26.88
N LEU A 386 -13.31 3.05 -26.53
CA LEU A 386 -14.65 2.59 -26.08
C LEU A 386 -15.05 3.23 -24.74
N GLY A 387 -14.05 3.65 -23.97
CA GLY A 387 -14.18 4.40 -22.74
C GLY A 387 -14.60 5.86 -22.94
N TYR A 388 -14.57 6.36 -24.18
CA TYR A 388 -14.77 7.75 -24.56
C TYR A 388 -13.75 8.72 -23.94
N PHE A 389 -12.51 8.28 -23.73
CA PHE A 389 -11.40 9.18 -23.37
C PHE A 389 -11.11 10.19 -24.50
N TYR A 390 -11.15 9.71 -25.74
CA TYR A 390 -11.16 10.52 -26.96
C TYR A 390 -12.20 9.96 -27.94
N ARG A 391 -12.62 10.79 -28.90
CA ARG A 391 -13.59 10.40 -29.94
C ARG A 391 -13.04 10.41 -31.36
N SER A 392 -11.96 11.17 -31.58
CA SER A 392 -11.38 11.36 -32.91
C SER A 392 -10.37 10.26 -33.23
N ARG A 393 -10.58 9.55 -34.36
CA ARG A 393 -9.60 8.57 -34.87
C ARG A 393 -8.23 9.18 -35.15
N TYR A 394 -8.12 10.50 -35.35
CA TYR A 394 -6.84 11.19 -35.50
C TYR A 394 -5.97 11.13 -34.24
N LEU A 395 -6.58 10.98 -33.06
CA LEU A 395 -5.88 10.90 -31.78
C LEU A 395 -5.50 9.48 -31.39
N ASP A 396 -6.01 8.48 -32.10
CA ASP A 396 -5.79 7.06 -31.85
C ASP A 396 -4.29 6.72 -31.78
N SER A 397 -3.55 7.09 -32.82
CA SER A 397 -2.09 6.89 -32.85
C SER A 397 -1.35 7.66 -31.76
N TYR A 398 -1.83 8.85 -31.36
CA TYR A 398 -1.19 9.66 -30.33
C TYR A 398 -1.36 9.02 -28.95
N ILE A 399 -2.59 8.68 -28.57
CA ILE A 399 -2.86 8.03 -27.28
C ILE A 399 -2.24 6.64 -27.21
N GLY A 400 -2.28 5.87 -28.30
CA GLY A 400 -1.56 4.60 -28.41
C GLY A 400 -0.04 4.77 -28.21
N THR A 401 0.55 5.85 -28.72
CA THR A 401 1.99 6.16 -28.50
C THR A 401 2.27 6.42 -27.03
N LEU A 402 1.43 7.20 -26.34
CA LEU A 402 1.58 7.46 -24.90
C LEU A 402 1.43 6.18 -24.08
N LEU A 403 0.49 5.30 -24.43
CA LEU A 403 0.30 4.01 -23.76
C LEU A 403 1.50 3.08 -23.96
N LEU A 404 2.02 2.97 -25.19
CA LEU A 404 3.22 2.19 -25.48
C LEU A 404 4.42 2.73 -24.71
N HIS A 405 4.62 4.04 -24.70
CA HIS A 405 5.71 4.67 -23.94
C HIS A 405 5.56 4.41 -22.43
N ASN A 406 4.35 4.56 -21.89
CA ASN A 406 4.08 4.35 -20.47
C ASN A 406 4.25 2.89 -20.04
N LEU A 407 3.90 1.90 -20.87
CA LEU A 407 4.20 0.50 -20.60
C LEU A 407 5.71 0.32 -20.38
N GLN A 408 6.52 0.93 -21.26
CA GLN A 408 7.99 0.86 -21.21
C GLN A 408 8.56 1.55 -19.98
N VAL A 409 8.05 2.74 -19.64
CA VAL A 409 8.44 3.46 -18.42
C VAL A 409 8.10 2.66 -17.16
N VAL A 410 6.86 2.17 -17.02
CA VAL A 410 6.39 1.52 -15.79
C VAL A 410 7.19 0.26 -15.46
N THR A 411 7.65 -0.46 -16.48
CA THR A 411 8.39 -1.72 -16.32
C THR A 411 9.70 -1.57 -15.53
N PHE A 412 10.35 -0.41 -15.61
CA PHE A 412 11.64 -0.16 -14.95
C PHE A 412 11.56 0.84 -13.80
N ASN A 413 10.49 1.63 -13.72
CA ASN A 413 10.40 2.76 -12.79
C ASN A 413 9.25 2.63 -11.77
N SER A 414 8.37 1.63 -11.90
CA SER A 414 7.33 1.41 -10.89
C SER A 414 7.87 0.76 -9.62
N HIS A 415 7.18 1.03 -8.51
CA HIS A 415 7.54 0.54 -7.20
C HIS A 415 6.38 -0.27 -6.62
N GLU A 416 6.70 -1.45 -6.09
CA GLU A 416 5.76 -2.24 -5.31
C GLU A 416 5.29 -1.48 -4.07
N ILE A 417 3.98 -1.43 -3.87
CA ILE A 417 3.31 -0.96 -2.66
C ILE A 417 3.13 -2.17 -1.76
N SER A 418 3.69 -2.14 -0.55
CA SER A 418 3.68 -3.29 0.34
C SER A 418 2.85 -3.08 1.61
N GLU A 419 2.36 -4.21 2.15
CA GLU A 419 1.72 -4.35 3.45
C GLU A 419 2.47 -5.37 4.30
N LEU A 420 2.71 -5.07 5.57
CA LEU A 420 3.31 -5.99 6.53
C LEU A 420 2.23 -6.94 7.10
N GLN A 421 2.20 -8.20 6.66
CA GLN A 421 1.19 -9.17 7.03
C GLN A 421 1.70 -10.20 8.04
N ARG A 422 0.84 -10.61 8.99
CA ARG A 422 1.13 -11.58 10.06
C ARG A 422 -0.06 -12.50 10.28
N LYS A 423 0.17 -13.75 10.71
CA LYS A 423 -0.92 -14.66 11.12
C LYS A 423 -1.37 -14.41 12.56
N SER A 424 -0.45 -14.02 13.44
CA SER A 424 -0.71 -13.67 14.83
C SER A 424 -0.02 -12.36 15.24
N PRO A 425 -0.50 -11.68 16.29
CA PRO A 425 0.16 -10.48 16.81
C PRO A 425 1.59 -10.71 17.31
N ARG A 426 2.01 -11.96 17.52
CA ARG A 426 3.35 -12.35 17.99
C ARG A 426 4.26 -12.78 16.84
N ASP A 427 3.72 -13.01 15.64
CA ASP A 427 4.50 -13.52 14.52
C ASP A 427 5.36 -12.43 13.89
N THR A 428 6.47 -12.85 13.29
CA THR A 428 7.25 -11.94 12.44
C THR A 428 6.47 -11.63 11.18
N GLY A 429 6.31 -10.34 10.87
CA GLY A 429 5.59 -9.92 9.68
C GLY A 429 6.36 -10.18 8.39
N ILE A 430 5.63 -10.54 7.35
CA ILE A 430 6.13 -10.71 5.99
C ILE A 430 5.64 -9.51 5.18
N SER A 431 6.56 -8.92 4.39
CA SER A 431 6.20 -7.83 3.48
C SER A 431 5.56 -8.44 2.24
N VAL A 432 4.30 -8.13 1.99
CA VAL A 432 3.51 -8.63 0.84
C VAL A 432 3.26 -7.47 -0.12
N CYS A 433 3.45 -7.69 -1.42
CA CYS A 433 3.13 -6.71 -2.46
C CYS A 433 1.61 -6.69 -2.67
N ILE A 434 0.98 -5.54 -2.39
CA ILE A 434 -0.48 -5.36 -2.52
C ILE A 434 -0.86 -4.54 -3.77
N GLY A 435 0.13 -3.98 -4.46
CA GLY A 435 -0.08 -3.08 -5.58
C GLY A 435 1.22 -2.52 -6.12
N ALA A 436 1.13 -1.63 -7.10
CA ALA A 436 2.26 -0.91 -7.66
C ALA A 436 1.91 0.58 -7.84
N GLY A 437 2.92 1.44 -7.78
CA GLY A 437 2.78 2.88 -7.99
C GLY A 437 4.00 3.48 -8.69
N LEU A 438 3.80 4.57 -9.42
CA LEU A 438 4.88 5.36 -10.02
C LEU A 438 5.12 6.63 -9.20
N TYR A 439 6.35 6.81 -8.69
CA TYR A 439 6.71 7.86 -7.74
C TYR A 439 7.81 8.74 -8.34
N PRO A 440 7.49 9.91 -8.93
CA PRO A 440 8.44 10.62 -9.77
C PRO A 440 9.75 11.04 -9.10
N THR A 441 9.76 11.19 -7.78
CA THR A 441 10.97 11.53 -7.02
C THR A 441 11.72 10.29 -6.55
N LEU A 442 11.00 9.25 -6.13
CA LEU A 442 11.62 8.00 -5.65
C LEU A 442 12.40 7.26 -6.75
N VAL A 443 11.92 7.34 -8.01
CA VAL A 443 12.60 6.75 -9.19
C VAL A 443 14.05 7.22 -9.33
N LEU A 444 14.38 8.41 -8.82
CA LEU A 444 15.72 8.99 -8.91
C LEU A 444 16.70 8.43 -7.85
N PHE A 445 16.26 7.50 -6.99
CA PHE A 445 17.13 6.85 -6.01
C PHE A 445 17.69 5.56 -6.61
N ASN A 446 18.94 5.60 -7.09
CA ASN A 446 19.62 4.46 -7.71
C ASN A 446 19.85 3.29 -6.74
N HIS A 447 20.23 2.15 -7.29
CA HIS A 447 20.41 0.90 -6.55
C HIS A 447 21.71 0.82 -5.73
N SER A 448 21.61 0.22 -4.53
CA SER A 448 22.70 -0.38 -3.76
C SER A 448 22.24 -1.71 -3.13
N CYS A 449 23.14 -2.70 -3.07
CA CYS A 449 22.91 -3.94 -2.32
C CYS A 449 22.99 -3.73 -0.80
N ASP A 450 23.54 -2.59 -0.35
CA ASP A 450 23.56 -2.09 1.03
C ASP A 450 23.00 -0.65 1.06
N PRO A 451 21.67 -0.48 0.93
CA PRO A 451 21.05 0.83 0.83
C PRO A 451 21.22 1.64 2.12
N GLY A 452 21.28 2.96 1.99
CA GLY A 452 21.31 3.88 3.14
C GLY A 452 19.92 4.19 3.70
N ILE A 453 18.88 3.78 2.99
CA ILE A 453 17.49 4.16 3.25
C ILE A 453 16.59 2.93 3.30
N THR A 454 15.41 3.10 3.87
CA THR A 454 14.29 2.17 3.77
C THR A 454 13.04 2.92 3.35
N ARG A 455 12.23 2.28 2.51
CA ARG A 455 10.87 2.72 2.20
C ARG A 455 9.81 1.93 2.98
N TYR A 456 8.68 2.55 3.22
CA TYR A 456 7.44 1.93 3.70
C TYR A 456 6.24 2.77 3.21
N PHE A 457 5.03 2.23 3.28
CA PHE A 457 3.85 2.85 2.69
C PHE A 457 2.77 3.13 3.72
N ILE A 458 2.03 4.23 3.55
CA ILE A 458 0.77 4.50 4.27
C ILE A 458 -0.31 4.74 3.23
N GLY A 459 -1.20 3.75 3.05
CA GLY A 459 -1.95 3.61 1.82
C GLY A 459 -1.00 3.47 0.64
N SER A 460 -1.18 4.31 -0.38
CA SER A 460 -0.32 4.40 -1.55
C SER A 460 0.77 5.45 -1.39
N ALA A 461 0.81 6.24 -0.31
CA ALA A 461 1.88 7.21 -0.12
C ALA A 461 3.18 6.50 0.32
N VAL A 462 4.29 6.80 -0.35
CA VAL A 462 5.61 6.30 0.02
C VAL A 462 6.28 7.21 1.04
N PHE A 463 6.93 6.59 2.01
CA PHE A 463 7.76 7.24 3.02
C PHE A 463 9.16 6.66 2.96
N VAL A 464 10.17 7.52 2.86
CA VAL A 464 11.57 7.12 2.83
C VAL A 464 12.30 7.74 4.01
N ARG A 465 13.07 6.91 4.73
CA ARG A 465 13.95 7.38 5.80
C ARG A 465 15.29 6.67 5.78
N THR A 466 16.31 7.31 6.35
CA THR A 466 17.64 6.72 6.49
C THR A 466 17.69 5.61 7.54
N VAL A 467 18.50 4.58 7.27
CA VAL A 467 18.77 3.46 8.20
C VAL A 467 20.20 3.43 8.72
N ARG A 468 21.03 4.39 8.29
CA ARG A 468 22.42 4.59 8.70
C ARG A 468 22.88 6.01 8.39
N ASN A 469 24.10 6.36 8.79
CA ASN A 469 24.71 7.60 8.34
C ASN A 469 24.95 7.56 6.82
N ILE A 470 24.72 8.70 6.17
CA ILE A 470 25.05 8.94 4.75
C ILE A 470 25.83 10.26 4.69
N PRO A 471 27.14 10.23 4.37
CA PRO A 471 27.95 11.44 4.33
C PRO A 471 27.47 12.44 3.28
N ALA A 472 27.72 13.72 3.54
CA ALA A 472 27.58 14.79 2.54
C ALA A 472 28.29 14.41 1.23
N GLY A 473 27.66 14.73 0.11
CA GLY A 473 28.13 14.40 -1.24
C GLY A 473 27.91 12.94 -1.67
N SER A 474 27.50 12.05 -0.77
CA SER A 474 27.25 10.64 -1.12
C SER A 474 25.95 10.46 -1.91
N VAL A 475 25.92 9.42 -2.75
CA VAL A 475 24.70 8.94 -3.39
C VAL A 475 23.75 8.36 -2.34
N VAL A 476 22.48 8.75 -2.41
CA VAL A 476 21.40 8.22 -1.57
C VAL A 476 20.71 7.11 -2.34
N ALA A 477 21.15 5.88 -2.12
CA ALA A 477 20.71 4.71 -2.87
C ALA A 477 19.62 3.89 -2.15
N GLU A 478 18.66 3.39 -2.93
CA GLU A 478 17.65 2.41 -2.55
C GLU A 478 18.10 0.98 -2.92
N ASN A 479 17.30 -0.05 -2.60
CA ASN A 479 17.49 -1.41 -3.06
C ASN A 479 16.36 -1.84 -4.01
N TYR A 480 16.73 -2.36 -5.18
CA TYR A 480 15.82 -2.77 -6.26
C TYR A 480 15.55 -4.29 -6.29
N GLY A 481 16.13 -5.05 -5.37
CA GLY A 481 16.08 -6.50 -5.42
C GLY A 481 16.50 -7.11 -4.10
N GLN A 482 17.62 -7.82 -4.11
CA GLN A 482 18.09 -8.54 -2.92
C GLN A 482 19.17 -7.73 -2.19
N LEU A 483 19.09 -7.72 -0.85
CA LEU A 483 20.13 -7.17 0.01
C LEU A 483 21.34 -8.10 0.05
N PHE A 484 22.53 -7.53 0.27
CA PHE A 484 23.75 -8.32 0.28
C PHE A 484 23.78 -9.39 1.38
N VAL A 485 23.13 -9.10 2.52
CA VAL A 485 22.99 -10.03 3.65
C VAL A 485 22.14 -11.26 3.33
N ARG A 486 21.34 -11.24 2.27
CA ARG A 486 20.41 -12.33 1.91
C ARG A 486 20.92 -13.23 0.80
N ALA A 487 21.68 -12.69 -0.15
CA ALA A 487 22.10 -13.42 -1.34
C ALA A 487 23.52 -13.03 -1.75
N PRO A 488 24.32 -13.96 -2.28
CA PRO A 488 25.69 -13.71 -2.72
C PRO A 488 25.74 -12.80 -3.95
N ARG A 489 26.89 -12.15 -4.17
CA ARG A 489 27.10 -11.16 -5.24
C ARG A 489 26.66 -11.62 -6.62
N HIS A 490 26.98 -12.86 -7.00
CA HIS A 490 26.72 -13.37 -8.34
C HIS A 490 25.21 -13.48 -8.63
N GLU A 491 24.40 -13.91 -7.66
CA GLU A 491 22.94 -13.96 -7.78
C GLU A 491 22.34 -12.56 -7.87
N ARG A 492 22.79 -11.64 -6.99
CA ARG A 492 22.32 -10.24 -7.00
C ARG A 492 22.58 -9.57 -8.35
N ARG A 493 23.81 -9.69 -8.87
CA ARG A 493 24.17 -9.14 -10.19
C ARG A 493 23.39 -9.78 -11.34
N LYS A 494 23.24 -11.10 -11.34
CA LYS A 494 22.43 -11.81 -12.34
C LYS A 494 20.98 -11.32 -12.38
N SER A 495 20.37 -11.17 -11.20
CA SER A 495 18.99 -10.67 -11.07
C SER A 495 18.85 -9.22 -11.55
N LEU A 496 19.74 -8.32 -11.10
CA LEU A 496 19.73 -6.91 -11.50
C LEU A 496 19.98 -6.74 -13.00
N LYS A 497 20.93 -7.47 -13.58
CA LYS A 497 21.20 -7.44 -15.02
C LYS A 497 20.01 -7.91 -15.83
N LYS A 498 19.29 -8.94 -15.38
CA LYS A 498 18.08 -9.44 -16.03
C LYS A 498 16.94 -8.40 -15.99
N LEU A 499 16.68 -7.83 -14.82
CA LEU A 499 15.50 -6.99 -14.54
C LEU A 499 15.69 -5.51 -14.87
N TYR A 500 16.88 -4.96 -14.62
CA TYR A 500 17.18 -3.52 -14.71
C TYR A 500 18.36 -3.20 -15.65
N LYS A 501 18.91 -4.21 -16.35
CA LYS A 501 19.89 -4.02 -17.44
C LYS A 501 21.21 -3.33 -17.04
N PHE A 502 21.62 -3.41 -15.78
CA PHE A 502 22.92 -2.89 -15.31
C PHE A 502 23.67 -3.89 -14.43
N ASP A 503 24.98 -3.70 -14.32
CA ASP A 503 25.86 -4.42 -13.39
C ASP A 503 26.11 -3.57 -12.13
N CYS A 504 25.88 -4.14 -10.94
CA CYS A 504 26.00 -3.39 -9.69
C CYS A 504 27.46 -3.33 -9.18
N TYR A 505 27.95 -2.12 -8.93
CA TYR A 505 29.30 -1.83 -8.41
C TYR A 505 29.30 -1.18 -7.02
N CYS A 506 28.19 -1.23 -6.28
CA CYS A 506 28.17 -0.76 -4.89
C CYS A 506 29.24 -1.47 -4.05
N GLN A 507 29.66 -0.86 -2.92
CA GLN A 507 30.74 -1.38 -2.07
C GLN A 507 30.59 -2.88 -1.74
N ALA A 508 29.37 -3.32 -1.40
CA ALA A 508 29.08 -4.72 -1.10
C ALA A 508 29.28 -5.69 -2.27
N CYS A 509 29.16 -5.22 -3.52
CA CYS A 509 29.45 -6.00 -4.73
C CYS A 509 30.92 -5.86 -5.16
N TYR A 510 31.53 -4.70 -4.94
CA TYR A 510 32.94 -4.48 -5.24
C TYR A 510 33.84 -5.36 -4.36
N GLU A 511 33.61 -5.34 -3.04
CA GLU A 511 34.38 -6.08 -2.04
C GLU A 511 33.88 -7.52 -1.78
N ASP A 512 32.86 -7.97 -2.54
CA ASP A 512 32.25 -9.31 -2.40
C ASP A 512 31.85 -9.66 -0.95
N TRP A 513 31.09 -8.77 -0.30
CA TRP A 513 30.72 -8.95 1.10
C TRP A 513 29.96 -10.25 1.36
N PRO A 514 30.25 -10.94 2.49
CA PRO A 514 29.59 -12.19 2.84
C PRO A 514 28.10 -11.98 3.13
N THR A 515 27.31 -13.05 2.98
CA THR A 515 25.92 -13.06 3.44
C THR A 515 25.88 -13.02 4.99
N PHE A 516 24.69 -12.82 5.56
CA PHE A 516 24.55 -12.75 7.02
C PHE A 516 25.07 -13.99 7.74
N PHE A 517 24.84 -15.19 7.18
CA PHE A 517 25.24 -16.46 7.79
C PHE A 517 26.74 -16.75 7.61
N ASP A 518 27.35 -16.22 6.55
CA ASP A 518 28.78 -16.39 6.26
C ASP A 518 29.65 -15.33 6.94
N MET A 519 29.03 -14.32 7.58
CA MET A 519 29.74 -13.23 8.24
C MET A 519 30.31 -13.70 9.58
N ASN A 520 31.64 -13.70 9.69
CA ASN A 520 32.34 -14.09 10.91
C ASN A 520 32.19 -13.03 12.04
N PRO A 521 31.55 -13.36 13.18
CA PRO A 521 31.34 -12.42 14.28
C PRO A 521 32.64 -11.95 14.96
N SER A 522 33.73 -12.72 14.87
CA SER A 522 35.03 -12.38 15.47
C SER A 522 35.86 -11.43 14.60
N VAL A 523 35.37 -11.05 13.41
CA VAL A 523 36.02 -10.09 12.51
C VAL A 523 35.35 -8.74 12.67
N VAL A 524 36.07 -7.80 13.27
CA VAL A 524 35.61 -6.41 13.48
C VAL A 524 36.41 -5.49 12.57
N ARG A 525 35.75 -4.55 11.91
CA ARG A 525 36.42 -3.55 11.07
C ARG A 525 36.33 -2.18 11.74
N PHE A 526 37.45 -1.66 12.21
CA PHE A 526 37.53 -0.35 12.84
C PHE A 526 37.81 0.75 11.82
N ARG A 527 37.28 1.94 12.04
CA ARG A 527 37.62 3.12 11.25
C ARG A 527 39.08 3.51 11.51
N CYS A 528 39.82 3.80 10.46
CA CYS A 528 41.15 4.38 10.60
C CYS A 528 41.07 5.80 11.17
N ALA A 529 41.72 6.04 12.32
CA ALA A 529 41.77 7.36 12.96
C ALA A 529 43.12 8.07 12.75
N ALA A 530 44.06 7.45 12.06
CA ALA A 530 45.43 7.95 11.93
C ALA A 530 45.56 9.18 10.98
N THR A 531 44.61 9.38 10.07
CA THR A 531 44.63 10.51 9.12
C THR A 531 43.20 10.96 8.89
N GLU A 532 42.98 12.27 9.00
CA GLU A 532 41.67 12.87 8.73
C GLU A 532 41.21 12.56 7.30
N GLY A 533 39.95 12.15 7.14
CA GLY A 533 39.39 11.74 5.85
C GLY A 533 39.80 10.34 5.37
N CYS A 534 40.54 9.54 6.15
CA CYS A 534 40.83 8.15 5.77
C CYS A 534 39.59 7.26 5.91
N GLU A 535 39.08 6.75 4.79
CA GLU A 535 37.90 5.87 4.77
C GLU A 535 38.22 4.37 4.94
N ASN A 536 39.48 4.01 5.21
CA ASN A 536 39.89 2.61 5.26
C ASN A 536 39.40 1.92 6.56
N GLY A 537 38.92 0.68 6.42
CA GLY A 537 38.63 -0.20 7.55
C GLY A 537 39.85 -1.01 7.97
N LEU A 538 40.17 -1.02 9.26
CA LEU A 538 41.22 -1.83 9.88
C LEU A 538 40.61 -3.14 10.36
N ILE A 539 41.03 -4.26 9.76
CA ILE A 539 40.50 -5.59 10.08
C ILE A 539 41.15 -6.10 11.36
N TYR A 540 40.37 -6.16 12.43
CA TYR A 540 40.75 -6.76 13.70
C TYR A 540 40.15 -8.17 13.81
N THR A 541 40.94 -9.11 14.33
CA THR A 541 40.49 -10.44 14.73
C THR A 541 41.06 -10.74 16.10
N GLU A 542 40.32 -11.46 16.95
CA GLU A 542 40.74 -11.80 18.32
C GLU A 542 42.09 -12.54 18.38
N ARG A 543 42.54 -13.13 17.26
CA ARG A 543 43.82 -13.86 17.17
C ARG A 543 45.04 -12.95 17.00
N LEU A 544 44.86 -11.68 16.70
CA LEU A 544 45.97 -10.80 16.31
C LEU A 544 46.75 -10.23 17.49
N ASP A 545 46.24 -10.26 18.74
CA ASP A 545 46.86 -9.72 19.98
C ASP A 545 47.49 -8.30 19.86
N GLN A 546 47.20 -7.59 18.77
CA GLN A 546 47.77 -6.30 18.41
C GLN A 546 46.64 -5.28 18.35
N ASN A 547 46.66 -4.36 19.31
CA ASN A 547 45.70 -3.26 19.37
C ASN A 547 46.15 -2.04 18.55
N VAL A 548 47.39 -2.05 18.06
CA VAL A 548 47.98 -0.98 17.25
C VAL A 548 48.08 -1.48 15.82
N MET A 549 47.29 -0.88 14.93
CA MET A 549 47.11 -1.34 13.56
C MET A 549 47.64 -0.30 12.59
N LYS A 550 48.45 -0.72 11.61
CA LYS A 550 48.89 0.15 10.52
C LYS A 550 47.86 0.11 9.39
N CYS A 551 47.42 1.28 8.95
CA CYS A 551 46.50 1.42 7.82
C CYS A 551 47.23 1.21 6.50
N GLU A 552 46.73 0.30 5.65
CA GLU A 552 47.32 0.06 4.32
C GLU A 552 47.11 1.22 3.34
N LYS A 553 46.07 2.05 3.55
CA LYS A 553 45.73 3.18 2.67
C LYS A 553 46.52 4.45 3.00
N CYS A 554 46.55 4.87 4.27
CA CYS A 554 47.21 6.11 4.69
C CYS A 554 48.58 5.90 5.34
N ASN A 555 49.00 4.64 5.57
CA ASN A 555 50.20 4.26 6.32
C ASN A 555 50.26 4.73 7.78
N GLY A 556 49.25 5.43 8.26
CA GLY A 556 49.13 5.88 9.64
C GLY A 556 48.82 4.72 10.61
N ILE A 557 49.11 4.96 11.89
CA ILE A 557 48.97 3.99 12.97
C ILE A 557 47.75 4.36 13.82
N THR A 558 46.84 3.42 14.03
CA THR A 558 45.64 3.61 14.87
C THR A 558 45.65 2.62 16.03
N ASP A 559 45.45 3.10 17.26
CA ASP A 559 45.18 2.25 18.42
C ASP A 559 43.67 1.98 18.52
N VAL A 560 43.26 0.74 18.28
CA VAL A 560 41.86 0.32 18.32
C VAL A 560 41.33 0.11 19.75
N ASN A 561 42.18 0.18 20.80
CA ASN A 561 41.69 0.10 22.19
C ASN A 561 40.71 1.22 22.54
N ASN A 562 40.95 2.43 22.03
CA ASN A 562 40.04 3.56 22.24
C ASN A 562 38.68 3.29 21.58
N SER A 563 38.71 2.64 20.41
CA SER A 563 37.51 2.19 19.71
C SER A 563 36.76 1.13 20.51
N PHE A 564 37.46 0.13 21.06
CA PHE A 564 36.86 -0.89 21.94
C PHE A 564 36.24 -0.29 23.21
N ARG A 565 36.95 0.65 23.86
CA ARG A 565 36.42 1.35 25.04
C ARG A 565 35.14 2.10 24.69
N SER A 566 35.14 2.86 23.59
CA SER A 566 33.94 3.57 23.12
C SER A 566 32.75 2.62 22.89
N LEU A 567 32.97 1.49 22.21
CA LEU A 567 31.91 0.49 22.00
C LEU A 567 31.43 -0.16 23.31
N LYS A 568 32.35 -0.42 24.25
CA LYS A 568 32.03 -0.99 25.57
C LYS A 568 31.25 0.01 26.44
N ASP A 569 31.68 1.26 26.51
CA ASP A 569 31.05 2.34 27.26
C ASP A 569 29.66 2.66 26.71
N THR A 570 29.46 2.44 25.40
CA THR A 570 28.14 2.55 24.76
C THR A 570 27.17 1.45 25.23
N CYS A 571 27.65 0.35 25.81
CA CYS A 571 26.84 -0.81 26.19
C CYS A 571 25.95 -1.30 25.03
N LEU A 572 26.54 -1.53 23.84
CA LEU A 572 25.81 -1.81 22.59
C LEU A 572 24.74 -2.90 22.75
N LEU A 573 25.08 -4.01 23.41
CA LEU A 573 24.16 -5.13 23.62
C LEU A 573 22.94 -4.72 24.46
N GLN A 574 23.17 -4.02 25.58
CA GLN A 574 22.10 -3.55 26.44
C GLN A 574 21.19 -2.55 25.70
N ARG A 575 21.77 -1.57 24.99
CA ARG A 575 20.99 -0.61 24.19
C ARG A 575 20.18 -1.27 23.07
N TYR A 576 20.75 -2.28 22.42
CA TYR A 576 20.05 -3.07 21.42
C TYR A 576 18.87 -3.85 22.03
N GLN A 577 19.06 -4.44 23.22
CA GLN A 577 18.00 -5.14 23.96
C GLN A 577 16.88 -4.17 24.38
N GLU A 578 17.23 -2.98 24.90
CA GLU A 578 16.25 -1.93 25.22
C GLU A 578 15.42 -1.52 24.00
N ALA A 579 16.08 -1.29 22.85
CA ALA A 579 15.39 -0.95 21.61
C ALA A 579 14.45 -2.08 21.15
N THR A 580 14.89 -3.34 21.28
CA THR A 580 14.11 -4.53 20.93
C THR A 580 12.91 -4.71 21.86
N GLN A 581 13.07 -4.45 23.16
CA GLN A 581 11.99 -4.50 24.14
C GLN A 581 10.92 -3.45 23.83
N LEU A 582 11.31 -2.21 23.48
CA LEU A 582 10.36 -1.18 23.04
C LEU A 582 9.61 -1.59 21.78
N TYR A 583 10.30 -2.26 20.84
CA TYR A 583 9.66 -2.80 19.63
C TYR A 583 8.61 -3.85 19.97
N GLU A 584 8.93 -4.80 20.87
CA GLU A 584 8.00 -5.83 21.35
C GLU A 584 6.79 -5.23 22.09
N GLN A 585 7.01 -4.11 22.80
CA GLN A 585 5.96 -3.31 23.44
C GLN A 585 5.15 -2.46 22.44
N ARG A 586 5.44 -2.54 21.14
CA ARG A 586 4.79 -1.78 20.05
C ARG A 586 5.04 -0.27 20.12
N GLU A 587 6.06 0.15 20.84
CA GLU A 587 6.49 1.54 20.94
C GLU A 587 7.47 1.89 19.80
N TYR A 588 7.02 1.71 18.55
CA TYR A 588 7.87 1.69 17.36
C TYR A 588 8.69 2.96 17.16
N GLU A 589 8.14 4.15 17.41
CA GLU A 589 8.88 5.43 17.28
C GLU A 589 10.01 5.56 18.32
N ARG A 590 9.79 5.07 19.54
CA ARG A 590 10.81 5.07 20.59
C ARG A 590 11.89 4.03 20.30
N ALA A 591 11.49 2.83 19.88
CA ALA A 591 12.40 1.78 19.44
C ALA A 591 13.28 2.25 18.28
N LEU A 592 12.65 2.88 17.28
CA LEU A 592 13.31 3.47 16.12
C LEU A 592 14.37 4.51 16.51
N SER A 593 14.03 5.41 17.44
CA SER A 593 14.97 6.42 17.96
C SER A 593 16.15 5.79 18.69
N LYS A 594 15.93 4.71 19.45
CA LYS A 594 16.99 3.97 20.15
C LYS A 594 17.91 3.22 19.19
N TYR A 595 17.36 2.54 18.18
CA TYR A 595 18.17 1.93 17.13
C TYR A 595 18.98 2.98 16.35
N ALA A 596 18.41 4.15 16.05
CA ALA A 596 19.12 5.22 15.36
C ALA A 596 20.31 5.77 16.18
N ALA A 597 20.13 5.96 17.49
CA ALA A 597 21.21 6.38 18.38
C ALA A 597 22.33 5.32 18.45
N LEU A 598 21.95 4.04 18.52
CA LEU A 598 22.89 2.93 18.49
C LEU A 598 23.68 2.87 17.18
N MET A 599 22.99 3.04 16.05
CA MET A 599 23.58 3.10 14.71
C MET A 599 24.61 4.23 14.60
N THR A 600 24.26 5.41 15.11
CA THR A 600 25.17 6.57 15.13
C THR A 600 26.46 6.26 15.89
N SER A 601 26.35 5.63 17.07
CA SER A 601 27.51 5.26 17.90
C SER A 601 28.40 4.23 17.21
N MET A 602 27.81 3.28 16.47
CA MET A 602 28.58 2.29 15.71
C MET A 602 29.28 2.90 14.49
N ASP A 603 28.62 3.77 13.72
CA ASP A 603 29.18 4.41 12.51
C ASP A 603 30.40 5.30 12.80
N GLU A 604 30.51 5.85 14.01
CA GLU A 604 31.67 6.63 14.46
C GLU A 604 32.96 5.80 14.49
N VAL A 605 32.83 4.52 14.84
CA VAL A 605 33.98 3.67 15.22
C VAL A 605 34.18 2.49 14.26
N LEU A 606 33.12 1.99 13.65
CA LEU A 606 33.11 0.78 12.83
C LEU A 606 32.94 1.08 11.35
N VAL A 607 33.43 0.15 10.53
CA VAL A 607 33.25 0.13 9.07
C VAL A 607 32.55 -1.17 8.70
N LYS A 608 31.66 -1.12 7.71
CA LYS A 608 30.94 -2.30 7.22
C LYS A 608 31.87 -3.24 6.43
N PRO A 609 31.49 -4.52 6.25
CA PRO A 609 30.33 -5.19 6.84
C PRO A 609 30.63 -5.68 8.27
N TYR A 610 29.62 -5.58 9.14
CA TYR A 610 29.67 -6.05 10.52
C TYR A 610 28.28 -6.52 10.96
N ARG A 611 28.20 -7.66 11.64
CA ARG A 611 26.92 -8.38 11.80
C ARG A 611 25.91 -7.59 12.64
N GLU A 612 26.36 -7.04 13.76
CA GLU A 612 25.54 -6.29 14.71
C GLU A 612 25.07 -4.95 14.11
N TYR A 613 25.90 -4.37 13.23
CA TYR A 613 25.52 -3.21 12.43
C TYR A 613 24.27 -3.50 11.60
N HIS A 614 24.28 -4.61 10.85
CA HIS A 614 23.14 -5.00 10.02
C HIS A 614 21.89 -5.32 10.84
N LEU A 615 22.04 -5.93 12.03
CA LEU A 615 20.92 -6.17 12.94
C LEU A 615 20.25 -4.86 13.38
N CYS A 616 21.05 -3.83 13.67
CA CYS A 616 20.55 -2.51 14.03
C CYS A 616 19.83 -1.82 12.84
N GLN A 617 20.39 -1.90 11.62
CA GLN A 617 19.69 -1.41 10.40
C GLN A 617 18.34 -2.11 10.22
N GLN A 618 18.27 -3.44 10.45
CA GLN A 618 17.01 -4.19 10.39
C GLN A 618 16.05 -3.81 11.52
N GLY A 619 16.53 -3.38 12.69
CA GLY A 619 15.71 -2.78 13.75
C GLY A 619 14.98 -1.52 13.26
N ILE A 620 15.72 -0.57 12.68
CA ILE A 620 15.16 0.67 12.11
C ILE A 620 14.16 0.34 10.99
N ARG A 621 14.51 -0.58 10.08
CA ARG A 621 13.63 -1.03 8.99
C ARG A 621 12.33 -1.64 9.51
N ARG A 622 12.40 -2.55 10.48
CA ARG A 622 11.21 -3.20 11.06
C ARG A 622 10.30 -2.17 11.73
N CYS A 623 10.86 -1.25 12.52
CA CYS A 623 10.06 -0.16 13.10
C CYS A 623 9.38 0.68 12.02
N SER A 624 10.09 1.01 10.94
CA SER A 624 9.54 1.79 9.81
C SER A 624 8.37 1.07 9.14
N LEU A 625 8.48 -0.23 8.87
CA LEU A 625 7.40 -1.02 8.30
C LEU A 625 6.17 -1.09 9.22
N GLU A 626 6.37 -1.15 10.54
CA GLU A 626 5.28 -1.15 11.52
C GLU A 626 4.54 0.20 11.62
N LEU A 627 5.16 1.30 11.19
CA LEU A 627 4.51 2.61 11.05
C LEU A 627 3.69 2.72 9.76
N GLY A 628 3.86 1.77 8.83
CA GLY A 628 3.17 1.72 7.55
C GLY A 628 1.92 0.83 7.53
N ASN A 629 1.56 0.43 6.31
CA ASN A 629 0.55 -0.56 6.00
C ASN A 629 0.88 -1.87 6.72
N LYS A 630 -0.06 -2.36 7.53
CA LYS A 630 0.10 -3.62 8.25
C LYS A 630 -1.24 -4.30 8.45
N HIS A 631 -1.21 -5.62 8.41
CA HIS A 631 -2.35 -6.46 8.70
C HIS A 631 -1.94 -7.64 9.58
N THR A 632 -2.82 -8.01 10.50
CA THR A 632 -2.68 -9.26 11.25
C THR A 632 -3.96 -10.03 11.01
N GLU A 633 -3.83 -11.19 10.38
CA GLU A 633 -4.95 -12.10 10.19
C GLU A 633 -5.54 -12.41 11.56
N ARG A 634 -6.87 -12.45 11.62
CA ARG A 634 -7.52 -13.04 12.79
C ARG A 634 -7.41 -14.54 12.61
N MET A 635 -6.70 -15.23 13.52
CA MET A 635 -6.61 -16.69 13.51
C MET A 635 -8.02 -17.29 13.48
N LYS A 636 -8.47 -17.72 12.29
CA LYS A 636 -9.74 -18.45 12.12
C LYS A 636 -9.77 -19.63 13.10
N PHE A 637 -8.64 -20.32 13.30
CA PHE A 637 -8.52 -21.48 14.18
C PHE A 637 -8.82 -21.20 15.66
N VAL A 638 -8.45 -20.03 16.21
CA VAL A 638 -8.75 -19.68 17.61
C VAL A 638 -10.23 -19.33 17.76
N LEU A 639 -10.84 -18.68 16.77
CA LEU A 639 -12.28 -18.43 16.76
C LEU A 639 -13.08 -19.73 16.58
N ILE A 640 -12.61 -20.64 15.73
CA ILE A 640 -13.15 -22.00 15.55
C ILE A 640 -13.05 -22.79 16.86
N LEU A 641 -11.89 -22.79 17.51
CA LEU A 641 -11.68 -23.48 18.78
C LEU A 641 -12.50 -22.84 19.91
N ALA A 642 -12.59 -21.51 19.96
CA ALA A 642 -13.42 -20.80 20.93
C ALA A 642 -14.93 -21.05 20.71
N ALA A 643 -15.39 -21.11 19.46
CA ALA A 643 -16.77 -21.47 19.13
C ALA A 643 -17.07 -22.93 19.52
N LEU A 644 -16.16 -23.86 19.22
CA LEU A 644 -16.24 -25.27 19.63
C LEU A 644 -16.27 -25.41 21.16
N LEU A 645 -15.43 -24.66 21.89
CA LEU A 645 -15.37 -24.67 23.35
C LEU A 645 -16.62 -24.05 24.00
N ALA A 646 -17.10 -22.92 23.48
CA ALA A 646 -18.30 -22.25 23.98
C ALA A 646 -19.56 -23.11 23.79
N MET A 647 -19.66 -23.82 22.67
CA MET A 647 -20.76 -24.76 22.42
C MET A 647 -20.69 -26.01 23.30
N ALA A 648 -19.51 -26.62 23.45
CA ALA A 648 -19.33 -27.77 24.34
C ALA A 648 -19.67 -27.43 25.80
N TYR A 649 -19.37 -26.20 26.25
CA TYR A 649 -19.70 -25.72 27.58
C TYR A 649 -21.19 -25.41 27.76
N ALA A 650 -21.83 -24.80 26.74
CA ALA A 650 -23.26 -24.52 26.75
C ALA A 650 -24.11 -25.81 26.73
N GLU A 651 -23.69 -26.85 26.03
CA GLU A 651 -24.35 -28.16 26.05
C GLU A 651 -24.14 -28.90 27.39
N GLN A 652 -22.95 -28.85 28.00
CA GLN A 652 -22.72 -29.42 29.34
C GLN A 652 -23.52 -28.73 30.44
N ALA A 653 -23.73 -27.42 30.34
CA ALA A 653 -24.54 -26.66 31.28
C ALA A 653 -26.05 -26.91 31.13
N ALA A 654 -26.50 -27.45 29.99
CA ALA A 654 -27.91 -27.58 29.64
C ALA A 654 -28.44 -29.02 29.45
N ALA A 655 -27.58 -30.06 29.39
CA ALA A 655 -28.00 -31.42 29.06
C ALA A 655 -27.78 -32.46 30.19
N PRO A 656 -28.74 -33.38 30.44
CA PRO A 656 -28.52 -34.60 31.21
C PRO A 656 -27.57 -35.56 30.46
N GLN A 657 -26.87 -36.43 31.20
CA GLN A 657 -25.86 -37.35 30.66
C GLN A 657 -26.30 -38.06 29.36
N GLY A 658 -25.68 -37.71 28.21
CA GLY A 658 -25.79 -38.47 26.97
C GLY A 658 -26.11 -37.73 25.66
N SER A 659 -26.09 -36.39 25.58
CA SER A 659 -26.39 -35.67 24.33
C SER A 659 -25.24 -35.70 23.31
N THR A 660 -25.57 -35.81 22.02
CA THR A 660 -24.65 -35.70 20.88
C THR A 660 -24.61 -34.28 20.33
N LEU A 661 -23.41 -33.78 20.01
CA LEU A 661 -23.12 -32.46 19.44
C LEU A 661 -23.95 -32.18 18.17
N ASP A 662 -24.69 -31.06 18.14
CA ASP A 662 -25.48 -30.63 16.97
C ASP A 662 -24.57 -30.05 15.85
N LEU A 663 -24.27 -30.88 14.85
CA LEU A 663 -23.37 -30.54 13.74
C LEU A 663 -23.90 -29.43 12.83
N ALA A 664 -25.22 -29.23 12.74
CA ALA A 664 -25.81 -28.20 11.88
C ALA A 664 -25.58 -26.80 12.48
N LYS A 665 -25.79 -26.66 13.79
CA LYS A 665 -25.46 -25.44 14.53
C LYS A 665 -23.97 -25.13 14.51
N LEU A 666 -23.14 -26.17 14.56
CA LEU A 666 -21.69 -25.99 14.47
C LEU A 666 -21.28 -25.45 13.09
N GLN A 667 -21.86 -25.97 12.00
CA GLN A 667 -21.62 -25.46 10.66
C GLN A 667 -22.00 -23.99 10.53
N GLU A 668 -23.17 -23.62 11.05
CA GLU A 668 -23.68 -22.25 11.02
C GLU A 668 -22.77 -21.30 11.81
N ALA A 669 -22.32 -21.69 13.00
CA ALA A 669 -21.38 -20.91 13.81
C ALA A 669 -20.00 -20.74 13.15
N LEU A 670 -19.49 -21.76 12.44
CA LEU A 670 -18.24 -21.67 11.66
C LEU A 670 -18.39 -20.67 10.51
N ILE A 671 -19.53 -20.69 9.83
CA ILE A 671 -19.84 -19.75 8.74
C ILE A 671 -19.99 -18.32 9.28
N GLU A 672 -20.66 -18.13 10.42
CA GLU A 672 -20.77 -16.83 11.10
C GLU A 672 -19.39 -16.30 11.55
N ALA A 673 -18.49 -17.19 11.97
CA ALA A 673 -17.10 -16.86 12.30
C ALA A 673 -16.24 -16.53 11.06
N GLY A 674 -16.76 -16.71 9.85
CA GLY A 674 -16.11 -16.35 8.58
C GLY A 674 -15.34 -17.49 7.92
N VAL A 675 -15.65 -18.75 8.25
CA VAL A 675 -15.19 -19.93 7.51
C VAL A 675 -16.09 -20.08 6.27
N ASN A 676 -15.53 -20.39 5.10
CA ASN A 676 -16.38 -20.59 3.92
C ASN A 676 -17.22 -21.88 4.10
N PRO A 677 -18.37 -22.03 3.41
CA PRO A 677 -19.25 -23.18 3.61
C PRO A 677 -18.64 -24.55 3.28
N GLU A 678 -17.74 -24.63 2.28
CA GLU A 678 -17.06 -25.86 1.88
C GLU A 678 -15.98 -26.29 2.88
N GLU A 679 -15.18 -25.34 3.37
CA GLU A 679 -14.21 -25.50 4.45
C GLU A 679 -14.92 -25.90 5.75
N ALA A 680 -16.08 -25.28 6.05
CA ALA A 680 -16.89 -25.63 7.21
C ALA A 680 -17.40 -27.08 7.12
N HIS A 681 -17.78 -27.53 5.92
CA HIS A 681 -18.19 -28.92 5.69
C HIS A 681 -17.01 -29.90 5.87
N GLY A 682 -15.86 -29.61 5.28
CA GLY A 682 -14.65 -30.43 5.44
C GLY A 682 -14.17 -30.50 6.91
N PHE A 683 -14.34 -29.43 7.68
CA PHE A 683 -14.00 -29.40 9.11
C PHE A 683 -14.92 -30.33 9.94
N LEU A 684 -16.19 -30.45 9.56
CA LEU A 684 -17.15 -31.35 10.22
C LEU A 684 -16.82 -32.82 9.97
N ASP A 685 -16.32 -33.15 8.78
CA ASP A 685 -15.89 -34.51 8.47
C ASP A 685 -14.62 -34.91 9.24
N VAL A 686 -13.70 -33.95 9.44
CA VAL A 686 -12.56 -34.13 10.35
C VAL A 686 -13.05 -34.31 11.79
N LEU A 687 -13.98 -33.49 12.29
CA LEU A 687 -14.51 -33.61 13.66
C LEU A 687 -15.24 -34.95 13.92
N LYS A 688 -15.96 -35.47 12.93
CA LYS A 688 -16.55 -36.83 13.00
C LYS A 688 -15.47 -37.90 13.22
N SER A 689 -14.27 -37.72 12.66
CA SER A 689 -13.16 -38.68 12.77
C SER A 689 -12.43 -38.66 14.14
N ILE A 690 -12.47 -37.53 14.87
CA ILE A 690 -11.75 -37.32 16.14
C ILE A 690 -12.68 -37.15 17.36
N GLY A 691 -14.00 -37.28 17.20
CA GLY A 691 -15.01 -36.99 18.24
C GLY A 691 -14.77 -37.65 19.61
N ARG A 692 -14.18 -38.85 19.67
CA ARG A 692 -13.83 -39.52 20.95
C ARG A 692 -12.63 -38.90 21.68
N VAL A 693 -11.74 -38.23 20.97
CA VAL A 693 -10.54 -37.56 21.51
C VAL A 693 -10.89 -36.16 22.00
N ALA A 694 -11.71 -35.43 21.24
CA ALA A 694 -12.16 -34.09 21.59
C ALA A 694 -12.92 -34.04 22.94
N LEU A 695 -13.80 -35.03 23.19
CA LEU A 695 -14.54 -35.17 24.47
C LEU A 695 -13.64 -35.35 25.71
N LYS A 696 -12.40 -35.84 25.54
CA LYS A 696 -11.44 -36.05 26.65
C LYS A 696 -10.50 -34.87 26.87
N VAL A 697 -10.18 -34.11 25.82
CA VAL A 697 -9.18 -33.04 25.87
C VAL A 697 -9.82 -31.69 26.24
N VAL A 698 -11.04 -31.43 25.77
CA VAL A 698 -11.77 -30.18 25.99
C VAL A 698 -11.93 -29.81 27.48
N PRO A 699 -12.29 -30.73 28.40
CA PRO A 699 -12.43 -30.40 29.82
C PRO A 699 -11.12 -29.98 30.50
N VAL A 700 -9.98 -30.42 29.96
CA VAL A 700 -8.64 -30.17 30.51
C VAL A 700 -8.08 -28.82 30.02
N VAL A 701 -8.38 -28.47 28.77
CA VAL A 701 -7.79 -27.29 28.11
C VAL A 701 -8.68 -26.04 28.24
N ALA A 702 -10.01 -26.20 28.36
CA ALA A 702 -10.95 -25.08 28.45
C ALA A 702 -10.65 -24.08 29.60
N PRO A 703 -10.27 -24.51 30.81
CA PRO A 703 -9.93 -23.56 31.90
C PRO A 703 -8.64 -22.77 31.64
N MET A 704 -7.74 -23.28 30.80
CA MET A 704 -6.44 -22.66 30.51
C MET A 704 -6.50 -21.61 29.39
N LEU A 705 -7.59 -21.58 28.61
CA LEU A 705 -7.78 -20.68 27.46
C LEU A 705 -8.78 -19.54 27.73
N LEU A 706 -9.60 -19.67 28.78
CA LEU A 706 -10.64 -18.69 29.15
C LEU A 706 -10.22 -17.75 30.32
N GLY A 707 -9.03 -17.96 30.89
CA GLY A 707 -8.34 -16.98 31.75
C GLY A 707 -7.24 -16.29 30.96
#